data_AF-A0A9P0BQS8-F1
#
_entry.id   AF-A0A9P0BQS8-F1
#
_cell.length_a   1.000
_cell.length_b   1.000
_cell.length_c   1.000
_cell.angle_alpha   90.00
_cell.angle_beta   90.00
_cell.angle_gamma   90.00
#
_symmetry.space_group_name_H-M   'P 1'
#
loop_
_entity.id
_entity.type
_entity.pdbx_description
1 polymer ?
#
loop_
_entity_poly.entity_id
_entity_poly.type
_entity_poly.pdbx_seq_one_letter_code
_entity_poly.pdbx_strand_id
1 'polypeptide(L)'
;MEFNLALVFLFLSVLNVNCFEVIGSRNTAIDTSYLEEVLDAEECDRQVKVIRRNALLLLQFADSGLRTPRGILTGNSVDLGNYHQCLGIDHQLEEMHIQGKYCSIGVPFDQEFHLPRPQDLEGLPFNPSSLRVDNTTVRRMQEYDIMGRLTRAAGGDFDGLDFEARSIPDNPLSNTVFRLSVCVPKPCTTEQAITSLFFNVSAIGFKYTDHYCRLANDKPWVTADVVAVSFFAVLGFLTLISTCYDIVYRFLLKNDVKQMSVLYRSFSVYTNGQILTTFKSGPGNLQCLDGIRTLAMLWVIIGHSFSTEPFAANPMDTTRWMFSASALWLTAATMTVDTFFTMAGVLLVYTTAGKMNQMTFVKNLHWFYLNRFMRVTPMLGVVALLQASYYNQIVDGPHWVTVANHVERCRNDWLMTMLHVQNFVLPRSMCVSHSWYVAIDFQLYVISPLILFWVFSGKNRTAWAGVLGGLLAVLIISTGYCFYMDLPGGIIVPSRFPEFQRYYDHYYFHTLGRASPFFVGLVFGYLLHVYRKKKLNIPVFLVMFYWACSAGVLAGIFYYKYRIKQFDWDNHLLDNLMNSFMRPSYACAICWLIVACVHGYAGPINWFLSLEYWRLPARLTFGMYLFHYPLMYSLNATMVVPIYFTVERYFFKFLSYVVWSLAYSFVFTLTVDTPIAVLFKLLMDTAKPKPAAVKADKKVDEEVPEKLSEVKAEVAVPEVMVVDTTDVKPSISDIHVDTNEPQSSKDLEIASEKDPDIIRIDDAGVRRLSKN
;
A
#
# COMPACT_ATOMS: atom_id res chain seq x y z
N MET A 1 -38.83 -7.35 -17.40
CA MET A 1 -37.40 -7.75 -17.46
C MET A 1 -36.58 -7.13 -16.32
N GLU A 2 -36.85 -5.91 -15.87
CA GLU A 2 -36.31 -5.34 -14.62
C GLU A 2 -36.67 -6.17 -13.37
N PHE A 3 -37.86 -6.81 -13.38
CA PHE A 3 -38.34 -7.67 -12.30
C PHE A 3 -37.47 -8.92 -12.08
N ASN A 4 -36.84 -9.47 -13.12
CA ASN A 4 -36.03 -10.69 -13.00
C ASN A 4 -34.64 -10.41 -12.43
N LEU A 5 -34.08 -9.22 -12.67
CA LEU A 5 -32.79 -8.83 -12.10
C LEU A 5 -32.94 -8.42 -10.63
N ALA A 6 -34.03 -7.72 -10.30
CA ALA A 6 -34.42 -7.47 -8.92
C ALA A 6 -34.66 -8.78 -8.18
N LEU A 7 -35.31 -9.78 -8.79
CA LEU A 7 -35.47 -11.12 -8.20
C LEU A 7 -34.15 -11.85 -8.03
N VAL A 8 -33.19 -11.76 -8.95
CA VAL A 8 -31.87 -12.37 -8.78
C VAL A 8 -31.08 -11.69 -7.66
N PHE A 9 -31.14 -10.35 -7.56
CA PHE A 9 -30.56 -9.61 -6.44
C PHE A 9 -31.27 -9.92 -5.12
N LEU A 10 -32.60 -10.06 -5.12
CA LEU A 10 -33.39 -10.46 -3.96
C LEU A 10 -33.08 -11.90 -3.55
N PHE A 11 -32.91 -12.81 -4.52
CA PHE A 11 -32.61 -14.22 -4.27
C PHE A 11 -31.18 -14.39 -3.75
N LEU A 12 -30.22 -13.63 -4.26
CA LEU A 12 -28.84 -13.57 -3.75
C LEU A 12 -28.75 -12.91 -2.37
N SER A 13 -29.58 -11.91 -2.08
CA SER A 13 -29.64 -11.31 -0.75
C SER A 13 -30.38 -12.20 0.26
N VAL A 14 -31.43 -12.91 -0.13
CA VAL A 14 -32.13 -13.91 0.70
C VAL A 14 -31.23 -15.12 0.99
N LEU A 15 -30.42 -15.58 0.04
CA LEU A 15 -29.40 -16.61 0.30
C LEU A 15 -28.33 -16.14 1.32
N ASN A 16 -27.93 -14.87 1.27
CA ASN A 16 -27.02 -14.30 2.27
C ASN A 16 -27.65 -14.14 3.65
N VAL A 17 -28.96 -13.83 3.72
CA VAL A 17 -29.69 -13.70 5.00
C VAL A 17 -29.96 -15.06 5.65
N ASN A 18 -30.24 -16.11 4.89
CA ASN A 18 -30.48 -17.45 5.45
C ASN A 18 -29.19 -18.19 5.85
N CYS A 19 -28.01 -17.74 5.40
CA CYS A 19 -26.72 -18.22 5.93
C CYS A 19 -26.38 -17.62 7.30
N PHE A 20 -27.06 -16.54 7.71
CA PHE A 20 -26.77 -15.80 8.94
C PHE A 20 -27.24 -16.54 10.22
N GLU A 21 -28.19 -17.48 10.11
CA GLU A 21 -28.72 -18.25 11.25
C GLU A 21 -27.95 -19.53 11.59
N VAL A 22 -26.99 -19.97 10.76
CA VAL A 22 -26.37 -21.31 10.93
C VAL A 22 -24.93 -21.28 11.50
N ILE A 23 -24.25 -20.13 11.54
CA ILE A 23 -22.84 -20.06 11.99
C ILE A 23 -22.75 -19.25 13.30
N GLY A 24 -22.68 -19.98 14.42
CA GLY A 24 -22.48 -19.38 15.73
C GLY A 24 -21.19 -18.56 15.81
N SER A 25 -21.33 -17.24 15.93
CA SER A 25 -20.55 -16.33 16.80
C SER A 25 -19.04 -16.58 17.01
N ARG A 26 -18.27 -17.00 16.02
CA ARG A 26 -16.80 -16.93 16.07
C ARG A 26 -16.31 -15.96 15.01
N ASN A 27 -15.97 -14.74 15.44
CA ASN A 27 -15.33 -13.72 14.60
C ASN A 27 -13.79 -13.74 14.71
N THR A 28 -13.22 -14.71 15.43
CA THR A 28 -11.77 -14.78 15.71
C THR A 28 -10.98 -15.35 14.54
N ALA A 29 -9.75 -14.88 14.33
CA ALA A 29 -8.92 -15.35 13.21
C ALA A 29 -8.42 -16.81 13.40
N ILE A 30 -8.33 -17.27 14.65
CA ILE A 30 -7.97 -18.62 15.08
C ILE A 30 -9.08 -19.23 15.94
N ASP A 31 -9.17 -20.55 15.91
CA ASP A 31 -9.94 -21.35 16.85
C ASP A 31 -9.09 -21.67 18.10
N THR A 32 -9.18 -20.82 19.12
CA THR A 32 -8.42 -21.01 20.37
C THR A 32 -8.92 -22.22 21.16
N SER A 33 -10.23 -22.53 21.10
CA SER A 33 -10.77 -23.73 21.75
C SER A 33 -10.17 -25.01 21.18
N TYR A 34 -9.97 -25.09 19.86
CA TYR A 34 -9.32 -26.24 19.25
C TYR A 34 -7.88 -26.43 19.77
N LEU A 35 -7.13 -25.35 20.00
CA LEU A 35 -5.78 -25.44 20.56
C LEU A 35 -5.76 -25.94 22.02
N GLU A 36 -6.79 -25.60 22.80
CA GLU A 36 -6.94 -26.05 24.19
C GLU A 36 -7.45 -27.50 24.27
N GLU A 37 -8.42 -27.86 23.43
CA GLU A 37 -9.04 -29.19 23.37
C GLU A 37 -8.06 -30.30 22.98
N VAL A 38 -7.04 -29.99 22.17
CA VAL A 38 -6.05 -30.99 21.77
C VAL A 38 -5.04 -31.31 22.87
N LEU A 39 -4.95 -30.52 23.94
CA LEU A 39 -3.96 -30.71 25.00
C LEU A 39 -4.32 -31.92 25.86
N ASP A 40 -3.43 -32.89 25.92
CA ASP A 40 -3.58 -34.10 26.73
C ASP A 40 -2.19 -34.50 27.27
N ALA A 41 -2.02 -34.37 28.59
CA ALA A 41 -0.75 -34.62 29.23
C ALA A 41 -0.35 -36.12 29.18
N GLU A 42 -1.32 -37.04 29.28
CA GLU A 42 -1.06 -38.48 29.27
C GLU A 42 -0.67 -38.94 27.86
N GLU A 43 -1.43 -38.49 26.86
CA GLU A 43 -1.12 -38.77 25.46
C GLU A 43 0.21 -38.13 25.04
N CYS A 44 0.51 -36.90 25.51
CA CYS A 44 1.81 -36.28 25.30
C CYS A 44 2.97 -37.15 25.82
N ASP A 45 2.88 -37.65 27.06
CA ASP A 45 3.92 -38.50 27.63
C ASP A 45 4.10 -39.81 26.85
N ARG A 46 3.00 -40.37 26.34
CA ARG A 46 3.02 -41.56 25.49
C ARG A 46 3.73 -41.28 24.16
N GLN A 47 3.37 -40.18 23.49
CA GLN A 47 3.99 -39.77 22.22
C GLN A 47 5.48 -39.45 22.39
N VAL A 48 5.85 -38.71 23.44
CA VAL A 48 7.25 -38.34 23.69
C VAL A 48 8.13 -39.56 23.95
N LYS A 49 7.64 -40.59 24.65
CA LYS A 49 8.38 -41.86 24.83
C LYS A 49 8.70 -42.54 23.50
N VAL A 50 7.77 -42.50 22.54
CA VAL A 50 7.98 -43.07 21.20
C VAL A 50 8.92 -42.20 20.37
N ILE A 51 8.74 -40.88 20.41
CA ILE A 51 9.62 -39.92 19.73
C ILE A 51 11.06 -40.09 20.20
N ARG A 52 11.32 -40.16 21.51
CA ARG A 52 12.68 -40.36 22.07
C ARG A 52 13.33 -41.68 21.64
N ARG A 53 12.55 -42.73 21.38
CA ARG A 53 13.07 -44.04 20.93
C ARG A 53 13.34 -44.07 19.43
N ASN A 54 12.69 -43.22 18.65
CA ASN A 54 12.86 -43.12 17.21
C ASN A 54 13.77 -41.92 16.86
N ALA A 55 15.05 -42.21 16.61
CA ALA A 55 16.05 -41.17 16.33
C ALA A 55 15.67 -40.25 15.15
N LEU A 56 15.06 -40.80 14.09
CA LEU A 56 14.62 -40.00 12.94
C LEU A 56 13.47 -39.05 13.33
N LEU A 57 12.48 -39.55 14.07
CA LEU A 57 11.35 -38.74 14.50
C LEU A 57 11.78 -37.65 15.48
N LEU A 58 12.64 -37.98 16.46
CA LEU A 58 13.24 -36.99 17.36
C LEU A 58 14.01 -35.91 16.58
N LEU A 59 14.80 -36.33 15.59
CA LEU A 59 15.54 -35.40 14.73
C LEU A 59 14.61 -34.52 13.91
N GLN A 60 13.47 -35.01 13.42
CA GLN A 60 12.49 -34.19 12.71
C GLN A 60 11.91 -33.08 13.60
N PHE A 61 11.54 -33.38 14.85
CA PHE A 61 11.06 -32.36 15.79
C PHE A 61 12.17 -31.35 16.16
N ALA A 62 13.40 -31.82 16.39
CA ALA A 62 14.53 -30.97 16.71
C ALA A 62 14.94 -30.07 15.53
N ASP A 63 14.99 -30.62 14.31
CA ASP A 63 15.35 -29.90 13.10
C ASP A 63 14.32 -28.82 12.73
N SER A 64 13.04 -29.08 13.01
CA SER A 64 11.96 -28.13 12.74
C SER A 64 11.82 -27.02 13.80
N GLY A 65 12.41 -27.20 14.98
CA GLY A 65 12.20 -26.37 16.17
C GLY A 65 13.38 -25.48 16.54
N LEU A 66 13.77 -25.54 17.82
CA LEU A 66 14.66 -24.59 18.48
C LEU A 66 16.05 -24.55 17.84
N ARG A 67 16.47 -23.36 17.37
CA ARG A 67 17.81 -23.09 16.85
C ARG A 67 18.35 -21.78 17.39
N THR A 68 19.69 -21.66 17.42
CA THR A 68 20.35 -20.40 17.75
C THR A 68 20.27 -19.44 16.55
N PRO A 69 19.76 -18.21 16.72
CA PRO A 69 19.72 -17.24 15.64
C PRO A 69 21.12 -16.94 15.10
N ARG A 70 21.20 -16.76 13.78
CA ARG A 70 22.44 -16.29 13.13
C ARG A 70 22.51 -14.77 13.22
N GLY A 71 23.68 -14.21 13.52
CA GLY A 71 23.85 -12.75 13.54
C GLY A 71 23.40 -12.06 14.84
N ILE A 72 23.53 -12.74 15.99
CA ILE A 72 23.23 -12.15 17.31
C ILE A 72 24.05 -10.87 17.52
N LEU A 73 25.34 -10.90 17.16
CA LEU A 73 26.23 -9.73 17.23
C LEU A 73 25.90 -8.64 16.19
N THR A 74 25.00 -8.90 15.24
CA THR A 74 24.43 -7.92 14.30
C THR A 74 22.99 -7.53 14.67
N GLY A 75 22.52 -7.93 15.87
CA GLY A 75 21.23 -7.58 16.46
C GLY A 75 20.10 -8.56 16.19
N ASN A 76 20.35 -9.70 15.51
CA ASN A 76 19.31 -10.68 15.24
C ASN A 76 19.02 -11.53 16.49
N SER A 77 17.81 -11.35 17.05
CA SER A 77 17.29 -12.13 18.17
C SER A 77 16.18 -13.09 17.75
N VAL A 78 15.97 -13.32 16.46
CA VAL A 78 14.84 -14.08 15.92
C VAL A 78 15.30 -15.32 15.17
N ASP A 79 14.75 -16.46 15.56
CA ASP A 79 14.79 -17.71 14.78
C ASP A 79 13.38 -18.31 14.72
N LEU A 80 12.91 -18.56 13.49
CA LEU A 80 11.54 -18.98 13.21
C LEU A 80 11.42 -20.49 12.97
N GLY A 81 12.54 -21.24 13.10
CA GLY A 81 12.60 -22.67 12.79
C GLY A 81 12.10 -23.00 11.38
N ASN A 82 11.69 -24.25 11.18
CA ASN A 82 11.06 -24.66 9.93
C ASN A 82 9.55 -24.87 10.16
N TYR A 83 8.80 -23.77 10.03
CA TYR A 83 7.36 -23.72 10.24
C TYR A 83 6.58 -24.82 9.50
N HIS A 84 6.80 -24.94 8.17
CA HIS A 84 6.07 -25.90 7.35
C HIS A 84 6.49 -27.35 7.62
N GLN A 85 7.76 -27.58 7.93
CA GLN A 85 8.23 -28.92 8.30
C GLN A 85 7.59 -29.36 9.63
N CYS A 86 7.49 -28.46 10.61
CA CYS A 86 6.83 -28.77 11.88
C CYS A 86 5.36 -29.13 11.70
N LEU A 87 4.59 -28.30 11.00
CA LEU A 87 3.17 -28.59 10.74
C LEU A 87 2.94 -29.77 9.81
N GLY A 88 3.94 -30.12 8.99
CA GLY A 88 3.92 -31.28 8.11
C GLY A 88 4.30 -32.61 8.78
N ILE A 89 4.66 -32.62 10.06
CA ILE A 89 4.88 -33.86 10.81
C ILE A 89 3.52 -34.54 10.99
N ASP A 90 3.36 -35.69 10.33
CA ASP A 90 2.18 -36.54 10.39
C ASP A 90 2.61 -38.01 10.31
N HIS A 91 2.69 -38.68 11.46
CA HIS A 91 3.04 -40.10 11.55
C HIS A 91 1.89 -40.90 12.13
N GLN A 92 1.34 -41.79 11.30
CA GLN A 92 0.34 -42.77 11.68
C GLN A 92 1.04 -44.06 12.15
N LEU A 93 0.84 -44.42 13.40
CA LEU A 93 1.29 -45.66 14.02
C LEU A 93 0.05 -46.45 14.47
N GLU A 94 0.16 -47.78 14.62
CA GLU A 94 -1.00 -48.68 14.82
C GLU A 94 -1.96 -48.26 15.95
N GLU A 95 -1.45 -47.64 17.03
CA GLU A 95 -2.23 -47.17 18.18
C GLU A 95 -2.05 -45.68 18.48
N MET A 96 -1.42 -44.90 17.58
CA MET A 96 -1.14 -43.49 17.85
C MET A 96 -0.93 -42.65 16.60
N HIS A 97 -1.36 -41.40 16.68
CA HIS A 97 -1.19 -40.41 15.62
C HIS A 97 -0.34 -39.26 16.13
N ILE A 98 0.90 -39.19 15.66
CA ILE A 98 1.85 -38.15 16.07
C ILE A 98 1.82 -37.02 15.04
N GLN A 99 1.39 -35.84 15.49
CA GLN A 99 1.35 -34.63 14.67
C GLN A 99 2.20 -33.53 15.30
N GLY A 100 2.76 -32.64 14.47
CA GLY A 100 3.49 -31.47 14.93
C GLY A 100 2.58 -30.26 15.22
N LYS A 101 2.95 -29.50 16.24
CA LYS A 101 2.39 -28.21 16.63
C LYS A 101 3.53 -27.21 16.69
N TYR A 102 3.40 -26.14 15.92
CA TYR A 102 4.40 -25.07 15.88
C TYR A 102 4.10 -24.08 17.00
N CYS A 103 5.10 -23.74 17.83
CA CYS A 103 4.97 -22.73 18.86
C CYS A 103 6.09 -21.69 18.75
N SER A 104 5.75 -20.42 18.94
CA SER A 104 6.71 -19.32 19.08
C SER A 104 6.81 -18.92 20.54
N ILE A 105 8.03 -18.84 21.06
CA ILE A 105 8.34 -18.49 22.44
C ILE A 105 9.26 -17.28 22.52
N GLY A 106 9.12 -16.49 23.58
CA GLY A 106 10.01 -15.41 23.95
C GLY A 106 10.95 -15.85 25.08
N VAL A 107 12.26 -15.76 24.86
CA VAL A 107 13.28 -16.18 25.81
C VAL A 107 14.11 -14.96 26.22
N PRO A 108 13.91 -14.41 27.43
CA PRO A 108 14.76 -13.36 27.97
C PRO A 108 16.23 -13.82 28.06
N PHE A 109 17.18 -12.96 27.69
CA PHE A 109 18.61 -13.30 27.74
C PHE A 109 19.24 -13.16 29.13
N ASP A 110 18.63 -12.38 30.03
CA ASP A 110 19.06 -12.13 31.42
C ASP A 110 18.77 -13.29 32.38
N GLN A 111 19.11 -14.52 31.98
CA GLN A 111 18.87 -15.71 32.77
C GLN A 111 20.16 -16.41 33.15
N GLU A 112 20.24 -16.89 34.38
CA GLU A 112 21.31 -17.77 34.83
C GLU A 112 20.97 -19.21 34.45
N PHE A 113 21.79 -19.83 33.60
CA PHE A 113 21.59 -21.22 33.19
C PHE A 113 22.46 -22.18 34.00
N HIS A 114 21.85 -23.21 34.59
CA HIS A 114 22.58 -24.34 35.15
C HIS A 114 22.83 -25.41 34.08
N LEU A 115 23.76 -25.16 33.16
CA LEU A 115 24.11 -26.13 32.12
C LEU A 115 24.84 -27.36 32.70
N PRO A 116 24.47 -28.60 32.33
CA PRO A 116 25.28 -29.78 32.61
C PRO A 116 26.58 -29.68 31.80
N ARG A 117 27.70 -29.36 32.46
CA ARG A 117 28.98 -29.07 31.81
C ARG A 117 29.72 -30.37 31.44
N PRO A 118 30.39 -30.44 30.27
CA PRO A 118 31.46 -31.42 30.04
C PRO A 118 32.53 -31.30 31.12
N GLN A 119 33.10 -32.43 31.55
CA GLN A 119 34.07 -32.51 32.67
C GLN A 119 35.29 -31.59 32.52
N ASP A 120 35.60 -31.11 31.31
CA ASP A 120 36.78 -30.27 31.03
C ASP A 120 36.53 -28.75 31.14
N LEU A 121 35.34 -28.31 31.58
CA LEU A 121 34.98 -26.88 31.73
C LEU A 121 34.69 -26.49 33.20
N GLU A 122 35.39 -27.11 34.15
CA GLU A 122 35.47 -26.63 35.52
C GLU A 122 36.15 -25.25 35.55
N GLY A 123 35.37 -24.19 35.80
CA GLY A 123 35.93 -22.89 36.21
C GLY A 123 35.36 -21.63 35.57
N LEU A 124 34.49 -21.71 34.55
CA LEU A 124 33.85 -20.50 34.00
C LEU A 124 32.32 -20.62 34.08
N PRO A 125 31.67 -20.09 35.14
CA PRO A 125 30.25 -19.82 35.04
C PRO A 125 30.03 -18.85 33.86
N PHE A 126 29.19 -19.25 32.89
CA PHE A 126 28.69 -18.31 31.89
C PHE A 126 27.81 -17.31 32.64
N ASN A 127 28.41 -16.21 33.07
CA ASN A 127 27.70 -15.09 33.64
C ASN A 127 27.48 -14.06 32.52
N PRO A 128 26.25 -13.83 32.05
CA PRO A 128 25.96 -12.84 31.02
C PRO A 128 26.48 -11.44 31.38
N SER A 129 26.53 -11.10 32.67
CA SER A 129 27.07 -9.82 33.17
C SER A 129 28.61 -9.73 33.13
N SER A 130 29.31 -10.84 32.87
CA SER A 130 30.77 -10.89 32.68
C SER A 130 31.21 -10.72 31.22
N LEU A 131 30.27 -10.71 30.27
CA LEU A 131 30.54 -10.46 28.86
C LEU A 131 31.03 -9.02 28.66
N ARG A 132 32.32 -8.85 28.43
CA ARG A 132 32.92 -7.55 28.10
C ARG A 132 32.75 -7.26 26.61
N VAL A 133 31.68 -6.53 26.29
CA VAL A 133 31.47 -5.92 24.98
C VAL A 133 32.20 -4.56 24.98
N ASP A 134 32.86 -4.20 23.88
CA ASP A 134 33.54 -2.90 23.78
C ASP A 134 32.54 -1.74 23.94
N ASN A 135 32.96 -0.64 24.57
CA ASN A 135 32.08 0.52 24.83
C ASN A 135 31.44 1.08 23.55
N THR A 136 32.13 0.97 22.40
CA THR A 136 31.56 1.39 21.12
C THR A 136 30.42 0.49 20.66
N THR A 137 30.52 -0.82 20.84
CA THR A 137 29.43 -1.76 20.55
C THR A 137 28.31 -1.68 21.58
N VAL A 138 28.59 -1.47 22.86
CA VAL A 138 27.55 -1.23 23.89
C VAL A 138 26.70 -0.02 23.52
N ARG A 139 27.34 1.11 23.18
CA ARG A 139 26.63 2.31 22.72
C ARG A 139 25.80 2.04 21.46
N ARG A 140 26.35 1.30 20.49
CA ARG A 140 25.63 0.92 19.26
C ARG A 140 24.43 0.02 19.54
N MET A 141 24.56 -0.91 20.48
CA MET A 141 23.48 -1.81 20.88
C MET A 141 22.37 -1.07 21.64
N GLN A 142 22.71 -0.09 22.48
CA GLN A 142 21.73 0.80 23.13
C GLN A 142 21.00 1.67 22.10
N GLU A 143 21.74 2.29 21.18
CA GLU A 143 21.16 3.05 20.05
C GLU A 143 20.27 2.14 19.19
N TYR A 144 20.66 0.89 18.98
CA TYR A 144 19.88 -0.11 18.24
C TYR A 144 18.62 -0.57 18.99
N ASP A 145 18.65 -0.84 20.29
CA ASP A 145 17.46 -1.30 21.03
C ASP A 145 16.35 -0.24 21.00
N ILE A 146 16.70 1.02 21.27
CA ILE A 146 15.79 2.16 21.13
C ILE A 146 15.26 2.22 19.69
N MET A 147 16.11 1.92 18.71
CA MET A 147 15.73 2.04 17.30
C MET A 147 14.93 0.89 16.72
N GLY A 148 15.20 -0.34 17.13
CA GLY A 148 14.42 -1.51 16.75
C GLY A 148 12.98 -1.32 17.19
N ARG A 149 12.77 -0.73 18.38
CA ARG A 149 11.44 -0.33 18.86
C ARG A 149 10.82 0.77 17.99
N LEU A 150 11.55 1.85 17.68
CA LEU A 150 11.11 2.93 16.76
C LEU A 150 10.69 2.41 15.38
N THR A 151 11.47 1.49 14.82
CA THR A 151 11.29 0.99 13.46
C THR A 151 10.11 0.04 13.37
N ARG A 152 9.96 -0.88 14.34
CA ARG A 152 8.78 -1.76 14.44
C ARG A 152 7.50 -0.94 14.61
N ALA A 153 7.53 0.07 15.49
CA ALA A 153 6.41 0.99 15.66
C ALA A 153 6.09 1.77 14.37
N ALA A 154 7.11 2.29 13.66
CA ALA A 154 6.94 2.96 12.36
C ALA A 154 6.37 2.03 11.27
N GLY A 155 6.64 0.73 11.36
CA GLY A 155 6.10 -0.32 10.50
C GLY A 155 4.67 -0.78 10.85
N GLY A 156 4.08 -0.26 11.94
CA GLY A 156 2.73 -0.62 12.38
C GLY A 156 2.66 -1.86 13.30
N ASP A 157 3.82 -2.36 13.75
CA ASP A 157 3.93 -3.39 14.79
C ASP A 157 4.09 -2.70 16.15
N PHE A 158 3.05 -2.80 16.99
CA PHE A 158 2.99 -2.13 18.29
C PHE A 158 3.11 -3.11 19.46
N ASP A 159 3.27 -4.40 19.19
CA ASP A 159 3.29 -5.44 20.21
C ASP A 159 4.63 -5.42 20.97
N GLY A 160 4.58 -5.48 22.31
CA GLY A 160 5.77 -5.48 23.18
C GLY A 160 6.47 -4.10 23.35
N LEU A 161 5.82 -3.00 22.96
CA LEU A 161 6.28 -1.65 23.27
C LEU A 161 5.97 -1.30 24.73
N ASP A 162 6.92 -1.56 25.62
CA ASP A 162 6.85 -1.03 26.99
C ASP A 162 7.33 0.43 27.00
N PHE A 163 6.37 1.36 27.00
CA PHE A 163 6.62 2.81 26.99
C PHE A 163 7.10 3.35 28.35
N GLU A 164 7.09 2.52 29.41
CA GLU A 164 7.45 2.94 30.77
C GLU A 164 8.87 2.55 31.21
N ALA A 165 9.63 1.82 30.36
CA ALA A 165 11.01 1.45 30.64
C ALA A 165 11.95 2.68 30.63
N ARG A 166 12.03 3.39 31.76
CA ARG A 166 12.83 4.62 31.96
C ARG A 166 14.32 4.37 32.17
N SER A 167 14.74 3.12 32.39
CA SER A 167 16.14 2.76 32.63
C SER A 167 16.72 2.07 31.41
N ILE A 168 17.69 2.71 30.76
CA ILE A 168 18.62 2.05 29.84
C ILE A 168 19.48 1.11 30.70
N PRO A 169 19.44 -0.22 30.50
CA PRO A 169 20.27 -1.13 31.27
C PRO A 169 21.76 -0.91 30.99
N ASP A 170 22.61 -1.18 31.99
CA ASP A 170 24.07 -1.12 31.85
C ASP A 170 24.60 -2.10 30.78
N ASN A 171 23.85 -3.16 30.47
CA ASN A 171 24.13 -4.08 29.36
C ASN A 171 22.92 -4.21 28.42
N PRO A 172 22.99 -3.70 27.17
CA PRO A 172 21.87 -3.78 26.22
C PRO A 172 21.49 -5.22 25.84
N LEU A 173 22.37 -6.20 26.04
CA LEU A 173 22.03 -7.61 25.85
C LEU A 173 21.13 -8.17 26.95
N SER A 174 21.13 -7.60 28.17
CA SER A 174 20.34 -8.16 29.29
C SER A 174 18.84 -8.09 29.01
N ASN A 175 18.35 -7.02 28.39
CA ASN A 175 16.92 -6.88 28.08
C ASN A 175 16.53 -7.45 26.72
N THR A 176 17.43 -8.15 26.03
CA THR A 176 17.11 -8.75 24.73
C THR A 176 16.23 -9.99 24.94
N VAL A 177 15.02 -9.97 24.37
CA VAL A 177 14.16 -11.16 24.29
C VAL A 177 14.37 -11.83 22.94
N PHE A 178 14.78 -13.09 22.98
CA PHE A 178 14.92 -13.94 21.81
C PHE A 178 13.57 -14.52 21.41
N ARG A 179 13.15 -14.30 20.17
CA ARG A 179 11.97 -14.95 19.61
C ARG A 179 12.39 -16.22 18.92
N LEU A 180 12.14 -17.35 19.56
CA LEU A 180 12.51 -18.67 19.06
C LEU A 180 11.26 -19.46 18.72
N SER A 181 11.38 -20.40 17.79
CA SER A 181 10.35 -21.39 17.53
C SER A 181 10.67 -22.73 18.18
N VAL A 182 9.64 -23.47 18.53
CA VAL A 182 9.75 -24.85 19.03
C VAL A 182 8.68 -25.67 18.31
N CYS A 183 9.08 -26.84 17.82
CA CYS A 183 8.14 -27.83 17.31
C CYS A 183 7.84 -28.83 18.42
N VAL A 184 6.56 -28.95 18.78
CA VAL A 184 6.10 -29.82 19.86
C VAL A 184 5.06 -30.82 19.34
N PRO A 185 4.89 -32.00 19.94
CA PRO A 185 3.80 -32.88 19.58
C PRO A 185 2.44 -32.21 19.87
N LYS A 186 1.44 -32.46 19.02
CA LYS A 186 0.09 -31.88 19.12
C LYS A 186 -0.51 -31.85 20.54
N PRO A 187 -0.52 -32.96 21.30
CA PRO A 187 -1.13 -33.00 22.62
C PRO A 187 -0.30 -32.33 23.72
N CYS A 188 0.98 -32.05 23.48
CA CYS A 188 1.87 -31.52 24.50
C CYS A 188 1.68 -30.03 24.72
N THR A 189 1.81 -29.58 25.97
CA THR A 189 2.09 -28.16 26.24
C THR A 189 3.53 -27.81 25.82
N THR A 190 3.81 -26.53 25.59
CA THR A 190 5.17 -26.08 25.27
C THR A 190 6.16 -26.51 26.34
N GLU A 191 5.79 -26.39 27.62
CA GLU A 191 6.66 -26.72 28.77
C GLU A 191 6.97 -28.21 28.85
N GLN A 192 5.93 -29.05 28.74
CA GLN A 192 6.05 -30.51 28.81
C GLN A 192 6.91 -31.02 27.66
N ALA A 193 6.74 -30.47 26.46
CA ALA A 193 7.53 -30.82 25.29
C ALA A 193 8.98 -30.36 25.41
N ILE A 194 9.27 -29.13 25.84
CA ILE A 194 10.65 -28.65 26.01
C ILE A 194 11.39 -29.51 27.04
N THR A 195 10.77 -29.71 28.21
CA THR A 195 11.30 -30.54 29.30
C THR A 195 11.58 -31.97 28.84
N SER A 196 10.70 -32.51 28.00
CA SER A 196 10.73 -33.91 27.61
C SER A 196 11.40 -34.17 26.26
N LEU A 197 11.71 -33.20 25.42
CA LEU A 197 12.40 -33.44 24.14
C LEU A 197 13.79 -32.81 24.06
N PHE A 198 14.02 -31.71 24.79
CA PHE A 198 15.24 -30.92 24.67
C PHE A 198 16.04 -30.93 25.97
N PHE A 199 15.55 -30.27 27.00
CA PHE A 199 16.25 -30.12 28.27
C PHE A 199 15.28 -29.81 29.40
N ASN A 200 15.62 -30.21 30.63
CA ASN A 200 14.75 -30.00 31.78
C ASN A 200 14.70 -28.51 32.14
N VAL A 201 13.55 -27.86 31.87
CA VAL A 201 13.32 -26.42 32.03
C VAL A 201 13.57 -25.98 33.48
N SER A 202 12.96 -26.67 34.44
CA SER A 202 13.07 -26.35 35.86
C SER A 202 14.47 -26.59 36.41
N ALA A 203 15.18 -27.63 35.93
CA ALA A 203 16.53 -27.96 36.41
C ALA A 203 17.59 -26.95 35.93
N ILE A 204 17.41 -26.35 34.75
CA ILE A 204 18.37 -25.42 34.15
C ILE A 204 18.01 -23.96 34.49
N GLY A 205 16.81 -23.69 35.01
CA GLY A 205 16.33 -22.34 35.32
C GLY A 205 15.89 -21.57 34.07
N PHE A 206 15.52 -22.27 33.00
CA PHE A 206 15.12 -21.67 31.73
C PHE A 206 13.73 -21.03 31.87
N LYS A 207 13.63 -19.71 31.66
CA LYS A 207 12.38 -18.97 31.65
C LYS A 207 12.01 -18.60 30.22
N TYR A 208 10.74 -18.71 29.89
CA TYR A 208 10.23 -18.27 28.60
C TYR A 208 8.77 -17.84 28.73
N THR A 209 8.28 -17.14 27.73
CA THR A 209 6.86 -16.78 27.57
C THR A 209 6.35 -17.37 26.26
N ASP A 210 5.15 -17.95 26.27
CA ASP A 210 4.49 -18.36 25.04
C ASP A 210 3.98 -17.13 24.28
N HIS A 211 4.34 -16.99 23.00
CA HIS A 211 3.75 -15.96 22.14
C HIS A 211 2.48 -16.47 21.45
N TYR A 212 2.58 -17.58 20.72
CA TYR A 212 1.44 -18.23 20.08
C TYR A 212 1.83 -19.64 19.61
N CYS A 213 0.83 -20.51 19.43
CA CYS A 213 0.98 -21.82 18.80
C CYS A 213 0.03 -21.97 17.61
N ARG A 214 0.39 -22.85 16.66
CA ARG A 214 -0.36 -23.16 15.44
C ARG A 214 -0.44 -24.66 15.20
N LEU A 215 -1.56 -25.10 14.67
CA LEU A 215 -1.82 -26.46 14.21
C LEU A 215 -2.26 -26.45 12.75
N ALA A 216 -2.14 -27.61 12.09
CA ALA A 216 -2.83 -27.81 10.83
C ALA A 216 -4.36 -27.66 11.05
N ASN A 217 -5.00 -26.80 10.28
CA ASN A 217 -6.45 -26.51 10.28
C ASN A 217 -7.00 -25.75 11.51
N ASP A 218 -6.21 -24.90 12.14
CA ASP A 218 -6.63 -24.05 13.27
C ASP A 218 -7.38 -22.76 12.88
N LYS A 219 -7.69 -22.59 11.60
CA LYS A 219 -8.40 -21.43 11.06
C LYS A 219 -9.87 -21.78 10.84
N PRO A 220 -10.81 -21.20 11.60
CA PRO A 220 -12.22 -21.49 11.45
C PRO A 220 -12.78 -20.83 10.18
N TRP A 221 -13.79 -21.46 9.59
CA TRP A 221 -14.64 -20.83 8.58
C TRP A 221 -15.68 -19.96 9.29
N VAL A 222 -15.66 -18.66 9.02
CA VAL A 222 -16.57 -17.70 9.64
C VAL A 222 -17.53 -17.08 8.62
N THR A 223 -18.54 -16.35 9.09
CA THR A 223 -19.53 -15.67 8.23
C THR A 223 -18.87 -14.79 7.16
N ALA A 224 -17.79 -14.08 7.51
CA ALA A 224 -17.05 -13.26 6.55
C ALA A 224 -16.47 -14.08 5.39
N ASP A 225 -16.03 -15.33 5.63
CA ASP A 225 -15.49 -16.21 4.59
C ASP A 225 -16.59 -16.65 3.62
N VAL A 226 -17.76 -17.03 4.16
CA VAL A 226 -18.93 -17.42 3.35
C VAL A 226 -19.42 -16.26 2.50
N VAL A 227 -19.50 -15.06 3.08
CA VAL A 227 -19.88 -13.83 2.36
C VAL A 227 -18.87 -13.51 1.25
N ALA A 228 -17.57 -13.61 1.54
CA ALA A 228 -16.53 -13.34 0.55
C ALA A 228 -16.56 -14.32 -0.61
N VAL A 229 -16.61 -15.63 -0.34
CA VAL A 229 -16.68 -16.67 -1.37
C VAL A 229 -17.94 -16.48 -2.22
N SER A 230 -19.09 -16.24 -1.58
CA SER A 230 -20.36 -16.00 -2.29
C SER A 230 -20.30 -14.75 -3.16
N PHE A 231 -19.78 -13.64 -2.64
CA PHE A 231 -19.64 -12.38 -3.38
C PHE A 231 -18.72 -12.53 -4.60
N PHE A 232 -17.53 -13.12 -4.43
CA PHE A 232 -16.59 -13.30 -5.54
C PHE A 232 -17.07 -14.34 -6.56
N ALA A 233 -17.80 -15.38 -6.13
CA ALA A 233 -18.41 -16.34 -7.03
C ALA A 233 -19.48 -15.67 -7.92
N VAL A 234 -20.37 -14.86 -7.33
CA VAL A 234 -21.37 -14.09 -8.08
C VAL A 234 -20.69 -13.10 -9.03
N LEU A 235 -19.68 -12.37 -8.56
CA LEU A 235 -18.93 -11.43 -9.37
C LEU A 235 -18.25 -12.11 -10.57
N GLY A 236 -17.62 -13.26 -10.34
CA GLY A 236 -17.00 -14.08 -11.36
C GLY A 236 -18.01 -14.58 -12.39
N PHE A 237 -19.18 -15.05 -11.92
CA PHE A 237 -20.27 -15.50 -12.79
C PHE A 237 -20.84 -14.37 -13.67
N LEU A 238 -21.11 -13.19 -13.08
CA LEU A 238 -21.57 -12.01 -13.83
C LEU A 238 -20.54 -11.55 -14.86
N THR A 239 -19.27 -11.55 -14.47
CA THR A 239 -18.15 -11.21 -15.35
C THR A 239 -18.05 -12.19 -16.52
N LEU A 240 -18.17 -13.50 -16.25
CA LEU A 240 -18.13 -14.54 -17.28
C LEU A 240 -19.29 -14.38 -18.26
N ILE A 241 -20.53 -14.29 -17.79
CA ILE A 241 -21.71 -14.13 -18.66
C ILE A 241 -21.62 -12.86 -19.48
N SER A 242 -21.26 -11.74 -18.86
CA SER A 242 -21.16 -10.44 -19.54
C SER A 242 -20.07 -10.46 -20.61
N THR A 243 -18.92 -11.09 -20.33
CA THR A 243 -17.82 -11.23 -21.28
C THR A 243 -18.18 -12.18 -22.43
N CYS A 244 -18.82 -13.32 -22.14
CA CYS A 244 -19.31 -14.23 -23.17
C CYS A 244 -20.32 -13.55 -24.08
N TYR A 245 -21.30 -12.82 -23.52
CA TYR A 245 -22.27 -12.05 -24.29
C TYR A 245 -21.59 -11.03 -25.21
N ASP A 246 -20.62 -10.27 -24.68
CA ASP A 246 -19.88 -9.26 -25.45
C ASP A 246 -19.08 -9.88 -26.61
N ILE A 247 -18.35 -10.97 -26.36
CA ILE A 247 -17.58 -11.68 -27.38
C ILE A 247 -18.48 -12.29 -28.45
N VAL A 248 -19.55 -12.99 -28.05
CA VAL A 248 -20.51 -13.61 -28.98
C VAL A 248 -21.17 -12.54 -29.84
N TYR A 249 -21.65 -11.45 -29.24
CA TYR A 249 -22.34 -10.38 -29.95
C TYR A 249 -21.42 -9.68 -30.98
N ARG A 250 -20.16 -9.44 -30.62
CA ARG A 250 -19.18 -8.77 -31.49
C ARG A 250 -18.60 -9.67 -32.58
N PHE A 251 -18.12 -10.85 -32.21
CA PHE A 251 -17.29 -11.68 -33.10
C PHE A 251 -18.09 -12.77 -33.80
N LEU A 252 -19.06 -13.39 -33.12
CA LEU A 252 -19.87 -14.47 -33.72
C LEU A 252 -21.08 -13.92 -34.47
N LEU A 253 -21.86 -13.04 -33.84
CA LEU A 253 -23.06 -12.46 -34.46
C LEU A 253 -22.72 -11.28 -35.38
N LYS A 254 -21.52 -10.68 -35.26
CA LYS A 254 -21.08 -9.50 -36.02
C LYS A 254 -22.11 -8.36 -36.01
N ASN A 255 -22.85 -8.24 -34.91
CA ASN A 255 -23.87 -7.21 -34.76
C ASN A 255 -23.23 -5.85 -34.43
N ASP A 256 -23.94 -4.77 -34.74
CA ASP A 256 -23.47 -3.42 -34.43
C ASP A 256 -23.38 -3.21 -32.90
N VAL A 257 -22.16 -2.97 -32.43
CA VAL A 257 -21.80 -2.69 -31.03
C VAL A 257 -22.62 -1.53 -30.43
N LYS A 258 -23.13 -0.61 -31.27
CA LYS A 258 -23.99 0.51 -30.86
C LYS A 258 -25.37 0.06 -30.36
N GLN A 259 -25.88 -1.08 -30.82
CA GLN A 259 -27.19 -1.61 -30.42
C GLN A 259 -27.11 -2.50 -29.15
N MET A 260 -25.90 -2.78 -28.67
CA MET A 260 -25.67 -3.61 -27.51
C MET A 260 -26.13 -2.92 -26.22
N SER A 261 -26.94 -3.61 -25.41
CA SER A 261 -27.32 -3.14 -24.08
C SER A 261 -26.11 -2.85 -23.20
N VAL A 262 -26.03 -1.62 -22.67
CA VAL A 262 -24.95 -1.18 -21.78
C VAL A 262 -24.91 -2.01 -20.49
N LEU A 263 -26.08 -2.43 -20.00
CA LEU A 263 -26.20 -3.24 -18.79
C LEU A 263 -25.55 -4.62 -18.98
N TYR A 264 -25.82 -5.30 -20.09
CA TYR A 264 -25.32 -6.66 -20.34
C TYR A 264 -23.82 -6.73 -20.63
N ARG A 265 -23.20 -5.62 -21.03
CA ARG A 265 -21.74 -5.52 -21.21
C ARG A 265 -21.01 -4.86 -20.04
N SER A 266 -21.72 -4.44 -18.98
CA SER A 266 -21.14 -3.64 -17.91
C SER A 266 -20.03 -4.36 -17.13
N PHE A 267 -20.12 -5.70 -17.03
CA PHE A 267 -19.12 -6.56 -16.39
C PHE A 267 -18.18 -7.25 -17.39
N SER A 268 -18.21 -6.88 -18.68
CA SER A 268 -17.35 -7.51 -19.68
C SER A 268 -15.90 -7.08 -19.51
N VAL A 269 -15.01 -8.06 -19.33
CA VAL A 269 -13.56 -7.83 -19.22
C VAL A 269 -13.02 -7.21 -20.52
N TYR A 270 -13.56 -7.61 -21.68
CA TYR A 270 -13.12 -7.08 -22.97
C TYR A 270 -13.44 -5.59 -23.12
N THR A 271 -14.70 -5.21 -22.90
CA THR A 271 -15.13 -3.80 -23.00
C THR A 271 -14.44 -2.95 -21.94
N ASN A 272 -14.38 -3.42 -20.68
CA ASN A 272 -13.72 -2.67 -19.61
C ASN A 272 -12.20 -2.56 -19.85
N GLY A 273 -11.57 -3.61 -20.37
CA GLY A 273 -10.17 -3.61 -20.76
C GLY A 273 -9.89 -2.60 -21.85
N GLN A 274 -10.74 -2.54 -22.88
CA GLN A 274 -10.64 -1.55 -23.94
C GLN A 274 -10.80 -0.12 -23.39
N ILE A 275 -11.74 0.13 -22.47
CA ILE A 275 -11.92 1.44 -21.82
C ILE A 275 -10.64 1.83 -21.05
N LEU A 276 -10.07 0.88 -20.30
CA LEU A 276 -8.90 1.10 -19.46
C LEU A 276 -7.62 1.38 -20.26
N THR A 277 -7.43 0.72 -21.41
CA THR A 277 -6.23 0.85 -22.26
C THR A 277 -6.37 1.88 -23.39
N THR A 278 -7.58 2.36 -23.69
CA THR A 278 -7.77 3.40 -24.70
C THR A 278 -7.53 4.80 -24.10
N PHE A 279 -6.60 5.53 -24.70
CA PHE A 279 -6.24 6.88 -24.28
C PHE A 279 -6.70 7.91 -25.32
N LYS A 280 -7.69 8.74 -24.96
CA LYS A 280 -8.10 9.90 -25.77
C LYS A 280 -7.55 11.16 -25.12
N SER A 281 -6.67 11.87 -25.81
CA SER A 281 -6.18 13.19 -25.37
C SER A 281 -7.09 14.29 -25.89
N GLY A 282 -7.81 14.95 -24.98
CA GLY A 282 -8.63 16.13 -25.30
C GLY A 282 -7.93 17.43 -24.91
N PRO A 283 -8.26 18.57 -25.56
CA PRO A 283 -7.76 19.88 -25.17
C PRO A 283 -8.16 20.22 -23.72
N GLY A 284 -7.16 20.50 -22.88
CA GLY A 284 -7.35 20.79 -21.45
C GLY A 284 -7.18 19.60 -20.51
N ASN A 285 -6.67 18.46 -20.98
CA ASN A 285 -6.18 17.40 -20.09
C ASN A 285 -4.79 17.77 -19.53
N LEU A 286 -4.61 17.62 -18.22
CA LEU A 286 -3.35 17.88 -17.52
C LEU A 286 -2.46 16.63 -17.56
N GLN A 287 -1.83 16.36 -18.70
CA GLN A 287 -1.09 15.10 -18.94
C GLN A 287 0.03 14.82 -17.93
N CYS A 288 0.73 15.85 -17.45
CA CYS A 288 1.79 15.70 -16.44
C CYS A 288 1.31 15.08 -15.11
N LEU A 289 0.01 15.16 -14.81
CA LEU A 289 -0.55 14.56 -13.60
C LEU A 289 -0.48 13.04 -13.62
N ASP A 290 -0.51 12.41 -14.81
CA ASP A 290 -0.40 10.96 -14.93
C ASP A 290 0.99 10.49 -14.46
N GLY A 291 2.06 11.18 -14.89
CA GLY A 291 3.43 10.93 -14.44
C GLY A 291 3.63 11.21 -12.95
N ILE A 292 3.18 12.39 -12.47
CA ILE A 292 3.33 12.78 -11.05
C ILE A 292 2.66 11.75 -10.14
N ARG A 293 1.43 11.34 -10.47
CA ARG A 293 0.67 10.39 -9.66
C ARG A 293 1.32 9.00 -9.62
N THR A 294 1.83 8.54 -10.77
CA THR A 294 2.48 7.23 -10.86
C THR A 294 3.76 7.20 -10.05
N LEU A 295 4.62 8.22 -10.21
CA LEU A 295 5.88 8.32 -9.45
C LEU A 295 5.62 8.45 -7.95
N ALA A 296 4.60 9.23 -7.54
CA ALA A 296 4.19 9.30 -6.16
C ALA A 296 3.72 7.93 -5.62
N MET A 297 2.97 7.15 -6.41
CA MET A 297 2.56 5.82 -5.98
C MET A 297 3.73 4.85 -5.86
N LEU A 298 4.68 4.87 -6.80
CA LEU A 298 5.90 4.06 -6.69
C LEU A 298 6.71 4.42 -5.44
N TRP A 299 6.79 5.71 -5.11
CA TRP A 299 7.49 6.18 -3.93
C TRP A 299 6.79 5.79 -2.60
N VAL A 300 5.45 5.69 -2.60
CA VAL A 300 4.70 5.08 -1.48
C VAL A 300 5.00 3.59 -1.34
N ILE A 301 4.98 2.83 -2.45
CA ILE A 301 5.22 1.37 -2.42
C ILE A 301 6.64 1.08 -1.92
N ILE A 302 7.67 1.79 -2.40
CA ILE A 302 9.03 1.56 -1.91
C ILE A 302 9.17 1.94 -0.42
N GLY A 303 8.53 3.02 0.03
CA GLY A 303 8.47 3.38 1.46
C GLY A 303 7.94 2.24 2.33
N HIS A 304 6.79 1.69 1.95
CA HIS A 304 6.15 0.59 2.67
C HIS A 304 6.86 -0.76 2.49
N SER A 305 7.59 -0.96 1.40
CA SER A 305 8.40 -2.17 1.20
C SER A 305 9.47 -2.31 2.27
N PHE A 306 10.07 -1.20 2.71
CA PHE A 306 11.05 -1.20 3.80
C PHE A 306 10.39 -1.22 5.19
N SER A 307 9.26 -0.52 5.37
CA SER A 307 8.61 -0.42 6.69
C SER A 307 7.84 -1.67 7.11
N THR A 308 7.36 -2.47 6.16
CA THR A 308 6.56 -3.68 6.45
C THR A 308 7.41 -4.92 6.67
N GLU A 309 8.73 -4.83 6.54
CA GLU A 309 9.62 -5.98 6.75
C GLU A 309 9.65 -6.37 8.25
N PRO A 310 9.24 -7.59 8.61
CA PRO A 310 9.12 -7.98 10.02
C PRO A 310 10.48 -8.25 10.67
N PHE A 311 11.37 -8.96 9.97
CA PHE A 311 12.65 -9.40 10.53
C PHE A 311 13.78 -9.29 9.50
N ALA A 312 14.86 -8.61 9.90
CA ALA A 312 16.13 -8.60 9.16
C ALA A 312 17.17 -9.47 9.88
N ALA A 313 18.10 -10.09 9.14
CA ALA A 313 19.18 -10.88 9.73
C ALA A 313 20.32 -10.02 10.32
N ASN A 314 20.42 -8.75 9.94
CA ASN A 314 21.38 -7.74 10.41
C ASN A 314 20.66 -6.41 10.74
N PRO A 315 19.71 -6.43 11.68
CA PRO A 315 18.83 -5.29 11.93
C PRO A 315 19.58 -4.04 12.44
N MET A 316 20.77 -4.19 13.04
CA MET A 316 21.62 -3.04 13.38
C MET A 316 22.06 -2.22 12.15
N ASP A 317 22.38 -2.90 11.05
CA ASP A 317 22.78 -2.23 9.81
C ASP A 317 21.60 -1.51 9.17
N THR A 318 20.41 -2.14 9.18
CA THR A 318 19.14 -1.54 8.74
C THR A 318 18.91 -0.23 9.47
N THR A 319 18.94 -0.28 10.81
CA THR A 319 18.81 0.88 11.68
C THR A 319 19.82 1.96 11.30
N ARG A 320 21.12 1.64 11.26
CA ARG A 320 22.17 2.62 10.97
C ARG A 320 21.96 3.29 9.61
N TRP A 321 21.56 2.52 8.61
CA TRP A 321 21.27 3.05 7.28
C TRP A 321 20.10 4.03 7.32
N MET A 322 19.00 3.72 8.03
CA MET A 322 17.83 4.61 8.13
C MET A 322 18.13 5.99 8.75
N PHE A 323 19.12 6.09 9.65
CA PHE A 323 19.58 7.36 10.22
C PHE A 323 20.50 8.16 9.31
N SER A 324 21.14 7.48 8.36
CA SER A 324 22.09 8.11 7.46
C SER A 324 21.40 9.04 6.47
N ALA A 325 22.18 9.99 5.92
CA ALA A 325 21.73 10.82 4.81
C ALA A 325 21.33 10.00 3.57
N SER A 326 21.91 8.79 3.40
CA SER A 326 21.62 7.92 2.25
C SER A 326 20.19 7.36 2.26
N ALA A 327 19.52 7.30 3.41
CA ALA A 327 18.13 6.86 3.51
C ALA A 327 17.12 8.01 3.44
N LEU A 328 17.55 9.25 3.14
CA LEU A 328 16.63 10.39 3.10
C LEU A 328 15.56 10.27 2.02
N TRP A 329 15.92 9.75 0.85
CA TRP A 329 14.96 9.50 -0.23
C TRP A 329 13.84 8.53 0.20
N LEU A 330 14.12 7.60 1.11
CA LEU A 330 13.12 6.68 1.65
C LEU A 330 12.32 7.31 2.80
N THR A 331 13.01 7.84 3.81
CA THR A 331 12.36 8.38 5.02
C THR A 331 11.55 9.66 4.77
N ALA A 332 11.83 10.40 3.69
CA ALA A 332 11.01 11.51 3.23
C ALA A 332 9.73 11.06 2.50
N ALA A 333 9.55 9.76 2.18
CA ALA A 333 8.38 9.23 1.46
C ALA A 333 7.04 9.49 2.18
N THR A 334 7.10 9.79 3.48
CA THR A 334 5.92 10.18 4.28
C THR A 334 5.25 11.47 3.79
N MET A 335 5.97 12.30 3.01
CA MET A 335 5.46 13.51 2.37
C MET A 335 4.77 13.23 1.02
N THR A 336 5.07 12.10 0.39
CA THR A 336 4.57 11.76 -0.95
C THR A 336 3.04 11.73 -1.01
N VAL A 337 2.40 11.26 0.05
CA VAL A 337 0.94 11.25 0.20
C VAL A 337 0.31 12.64 0.06
N ASP A 338 1.04 13.69 0.45
CA ASP A 338 0.59 15.09 0.35
C ASP A 338 0.48 15.54 -1.12
N THR A 339 1.25 14.92 -2.03
CA THR A 339 1.09 15.11 -3.49
C THR A 339 -0.32 14.75 -3.93
N PHE A 340 -0.88 13.66 -3.42
CA PHE A 340 -2.22 13.24 -3.79
C PHE A 340 -3.30 14.17 -3.22
N PHE A 341 -3.14 14.67 -1.99
CA PHE A 341 -4.04 15.69 -1.44
C PHE A 341 -4.01 16.99 -2.25
N THR A 342 -2.81 17.44 -2.64
CA THR A 342 -2.64 18.60 -3.53
C THR A 342 -3.32 18.38 -4.88
N MET A 343 -3.10 17.22 -5.52
CA MET A 343 -3.75 16.88 -6.77
C MET A 343 -5.28 16.81 -6.64
N ALA A 344 -5.80 16.26 -5.53
CA ALA A 344 -7.24 16.21 -5.26
C ALA A 344 -7.84 17.62 -5.21
N GLY A 345 -7.18 18.58 -4.54
CA GLY A 345 -7.59 19.98 -4.51
C GLY A 345 -7.52 20.66 -5.89
N VAL A 346 -6.41 20.47 -6.61
CA VAL A 346 -6.23 21.03 -7.97
C VAL A 346 -7.33 20.55 -8.90
N LEU A 347 -7.56 19.24 -8.97
CA LEU A 347 -8.55 18.63 -9.86
C LEU A 347 -9.97 19.01 -9.46
N LEU A 348 -10.26 19.12 -8.16
CA LEU A 348 -11.58 19.50 -7.69
C LEU A 348 -12.00 20.86 -8.25
N VAL A 349 -11.17 21.90 -8.09
CA VAL A 349 -11.50 23.24 -8.59
C VAL A 349 -11.39 23.30 -10.10
N TYR A 350 -10.31 22.76 -10.68
CA TYR A 350 -10.05 22.83 -12.13
C TYR A 350 -11.19 22.22 -12.95
N THR A 351 -11.80 21.13 -12.46
CA THR A 351 -12.86 20.41 -13.19
C THR A 351 -14.27 20.90 -12.89
N THR A 352 -14.52 21.57 -11.76
CA THR A 352 -15.86 22.02 -11.36
C THR A 352 -16.10 23.51 -11.56
N ALA A 353 -15.05 24.33 -11.48
CA ALA A 353 -15.16 25.78 -11.66
C ALA A 353 -15.75 26.13 -13.04
N GLY A 354 -16.71 27.06 -13.04
CA GLY A 354 -17.39 27.55 -14.24
C GLY A 354 -18.46 26.61 -14.84
N LYS A 355 -18.73 25.43 -14.24
CA LYS A 355 -19.77 24.51 -14.72
C LYS A 355 -21.14 24.70 -14.06
N MET A 356 -21.19 25.31 -12.88
CA MET A 356 -22.42 25.46 -12.09
C MET A 356 -22.40 26.79 -11.35
N ASN A 357 -23.60 27.35 -11.12
CA ASN A 357 -23.81 28.52 -10.27
C ASN A 357 -24.07 28.07 -8.81
N GLN A 358 -23.90 28.98 -7.84
CA GLN A 358 -24.05 28.69 -6.41
C GLN A 358 -25.33 27.94 -6.04
N MET A 359 -26.49 28.43 -6.52
CA MET A 359 -27.80 27.84 -6.19
C MET A 359 -27.96 26.43 -6.78
N THR A 360 -27.52 26.23 -8.01
CA THR A 360 -27.55 24.92 -8.68
C THR A 360 -26.63 23.94 -7.98
N PHE A 361 -25.48 24.40 -7.49
CA PHE A 361 -24.55 23.56 -6.74
C PHE A 361 -25.16 23.09 -5.41
N VAL A 362 -25.74 23.99 -4.62
CA VAL A 362 -26.37 23.64 -3.33
C VAL A 362 -27.51 22.64 -3.53
N LYS A 363 -28.34 22.80 -4.57
CA LYS A 363 -29.41 21.83 -4.89
C LYS A 363 -28.87 20.44 -5.25
N ASN A 364 -27.70 20.36 -5.88
CA ASN A 364 -27.08 19.10 -6.30
C ASN A 364 -26.01 18.58 -5.33
N LEU A 365 -25.96 19.12 -4.10
CA LEU A 365 -24.91 18.78 -3.13
C LEU A 365 -24.95 17.29 -2.73
N HIS A 366 -26.15 16.70 -2.63
CA HIS A 366 -26.31 15.27 -2.34
C HIS A 366 -25.70 14.39 -3.45
N TRP A 367 -25.92 14.73 -4.72
CA TRP A 367 -25.26 14.06 -5.85
C TRP A 367 -23.75 14.27 -5.85
N PHE A 368 -23.28 15.45 -5.46
CA PHE A 368 -21.85 15.74 -5.34
C PHE A 368 -21.14 14.79 -4.36
N TYR A 369 -21.75 14.50 -3.20
CA TYR A 369 -21.22 13.53 -2.23
C TYR A 369 -21.39 12.09 -2.68
N LEU A 370 -22.58 11.72 -3.17
CA LEU A 370 -22.86 10.35 -3.60
C LEU A 370 -21.93 9.91 -4.75
N ASN A 371 -21.64 10.81 -5.70
CA ASN A 371 -20.70 10.55 -6.78
C ASN A 371 -19.30 10.23 -6.28
N ARG A 372 -18.83 10.90 -5.21
CA ARG A 372 -17.52 10.63 -4.62
C ARG A 372 -17.53 9.33 -3.83
N PHE A 373 -18.59 9.09 -3.05
CA PHE A 373 -18.75 7.90 -2.24
C PHE A 373 -18.76 6.63 -3.12
N MET A 374 -19.58 6.61 -4.18
CA MET A 374 -19.67 5.47 -5.11
C MET A 374 -18.41 5.22 -5.92
N ARG A 375 -17.53 6.22 -6.04
CA ARG A 375 -16.23 6.07 -6.72
C ARG A 375 -15.15 5.45 -5.83
N VAL A 376 -15.22 5.67 -4.52
CA VAL A 376 -14.14 5.34 -3.58
C VAL A 376 -14.47 4.11 -2.73
N THR A 377 -15.68 4.09 -2.16
CA THR A 377 -16.06 3.09 -1.16
C THR A 377 -16.14 1.65 -1.68
N PRO A 378 -16.63 1.36 -2.91
CA PRO A 378 -16.79 -0.03 -3.32
C PRO A 378 -15.49 -0.83 -3.38
N MET A 379 -14.43 -0.26 -3.95
CA MET A 379 -13.11 -0.90 -3.98
C MET A 379 -12.52 -1.07 -2.57
N LEU A 380 -12.71 -0.07 -1.68
CA LEU A 380 -12.30 -0.19 -0.29
C LEU A 380 -13.05 -1.32 0.43
N GLY A 381 -14.35 -1.49 0.15
CA GLY A 381 -15.17 -2.58 0.67
C GLY A 381 -14.67 -3.96 0.24
N VAL A 382 -14.25 -4.10 -1.02
CA VAL A 382 -13.62 -5.34 -1.52
C VAL A 382 -12.33 -5.66 -0.76
N VAL A 383 -11.47 -4.65 -0.53
CA VAL A 383 -10.23 -4.85 0.23
C VAL A 383 -10.53 -5.21 1.69
N ALA A 384 -11.48 -4.54 2.34
CA ALA A 384 -11.90 -4.87 3.70
C ALA A 384 -12.46 -6.30 3.80
N LEU A 385 -13.24 -6.74 2.80
CA LEU A 385 -13.78 -8.10 2.74
C LEU A 385 -12.67 -9.14 2.56
N LEU A 386 -11.71 -8.91 1.65
CA LEU A 386 -10.53 -9.77 1.48
C LEU A 386 -9.71 -9.87 2.76
N GLN A 387 -9.53 -8.74 3.47
CA GLN A 387 -8.82 -8.68 4.73
C GLN A 387 -9.55 -9.41 5.86
N ALA A 388 -10.87 -9.34 5.91
CA ALA A 388 -11.68 -10.05 6.91
C ALA A 388 -11.78 -11.56 6.67
N SER A 389 -11.42 -12.05 5.47
CA SER A 389 -11.64 -13.44 5.06
C SER A 389 -10.41 -14.07 4.37
N TYR A 390 -10.29 -13.89 3.05
CA TYR A 390 -9.40 -14.60 2.15
C TYR A 390 -7.93 -14.57 2.60
N TYR A 391 -7.42 -13.42 3.07
CA TYR A 391 -6.04 -13.34 3.55
C TYR A 391 -5.77 -14.21 4.78
N ASN A 392 -6.75 -14.43 5.65
CA ASN A 392 -6.58 -15.36 6.77
C ASN A 392 -6.37 -16.80 6.27
N GLN A 393 -7.22 -17.22 5.33
CA GLN A 393 -7.30 -18.61 4.87
C GLN A 393 -6.10 -19.01 3.99
N ILE A 394 -5.62 -18.12 3.12
CA ILE A 394 -4.52 -18.45 2.18
C ILE A 394 -3.12 -18.25 2.77
N VAL A 395 -2.96 -17.31 3.71
CA VAL A 395 -1.64 -16.96 4.21
C VAL A 395 -1.31 -17.86 5.37
N ASP A 396 -0.15 -18.51 5.32
CA ASP A 396 0.37 -19.27 6.45
C ASP A 396 1.87 -19.08 6.59
N GLY A 397 2.36 -19.09 7.82
CA GLY A 397 3.76 -18.84 8.10
C GLY A 397 4.02 -18.42 9.55
N PRO A 398 5.30 -18.35 9.95
CA PRO A 398 5.71 -18.05 11.32
C PRO A 398 5.56 -16.57 11.72
N HIS A 399 5.06 -15.72 10.83
CA HIS A 399 4.67 -14.35 11.15
C HIS A 399 3.21 -14.06 10.77
N TRP A 400 2.37 -15.10 10.68
CA TRP A 400 0.95 -14.99 10.37
C TRP A 400 0.14 -14.17 11.38
N VAL A 401 0.58 -14.04 12.64
CA VAL A 401 -0.14 -13.27 13.68
C VAL A 401 -0.45 -11.83 13.24
N THR A 402 0.44 -11.23 12.45
CA THR A 402 0.21 -9.89 11.88
C THR A 402 -1.00 -9.86 10.96
N VAL A 403 -1.18 -10.90 10.13
CA VAL A 403 -2.38 -11.04 9.28
C VAL A 403 -3.62 -11.25 10.14
N ALA A 404 -3.53 -12.09 11.18
CA ALA A 404 -4.61 -12.34 12.14
C ALA A 404 -5.10 -11.06 12.79
N ASN A 405 -4.19 -10.22 13.27
CA ASN A 405 -4.49 -8.93 13.89
C ASN A 405 -5.25 -8.01 12.91
N HIS A 406 -4.87 -7.98 11.63
CA HIS A 406 -5.59 -7.21 10.62
C HIS A 406 -6.97 -7.80 10.31
N VAL A 407 -7.09 -9.13 10.27
CA VAL A 407 -8.37 -9.84 10.07
C VAL A 407 -9.34 -9.48 11.19
N GLU A 408 -8.90 -9.54 12.45
CA GLU A 408 -9.73 -9.25 13.62
C GLU A 408 -10.18 -7.78 13.66
N ARG A 409 -9.26 -6.85 13.42
CA ARG A 409 -9.60 -5.42 13.28
C ARG A 409 -10.65 -5.21 12.18
N CYS A 410 -10.54 -5.91 11.06
CA CYS A 410 -11.56 -5.83 10.02
C CYS A 410 -12.89 -6.44 10.39
N ARG A 411 -12.92 -7.59 11.05
CA ARG A 411 -14.18 -8.22 11.48
C ARG A 411 -14.94 -7.38 12.51
N ASN A 412 -14.21 -6.62 13.34
CA ASN A 412 -14.81 -5.77 14.37
C ASN A 412 -15.15 -4.35 13.85
N ASP A 413 -14.25 -3.72 13.08
CA ASP A 413 -14.28 -2.26 12.83
C ASP A 413 -14.48 -1.88 11.35
N TRP A 414 -14.89 -2.80 10.47
CA TRP A 414 -15.08 -2.51 9.04
C TRP A 414 -16.08 -1.37 8.77
N LEU A 415 -17.11 -1.21 9.61
CA LEU A 415 -18.14 -0.18 9.42
C LEU A 415 -17.54 1.23 9.49
N MET A 416 -16.62 1.47 10.43
CA MET A 416 -15.94 2.77 10.56
C MET A 416 -15.07 3.08 9.34
N THR A 417 -14.53 2.04 8.69
CA THR A 417 -13.78 2.16 7.43
C THR A 417 -14.70 2.51 6.26
N MET A 418 -15.91 1.96 6.19
CA MET A 418 -16.88 2.29 5.13
C MET A 418 -17.47 3.69 5.29
N LEU A 419 -17.58 4.17 6.53
CA LEU A 419 -18.04 5.53 6.85
C LEU A 419 -16.94 6.60 6.68
N HIS A 420 -15.69 6.20 6.42
CA HIS A 420 -14.54 7.11 6.27
C HIS A 420 -14.25 7.96 7.52
N VAL A 421 -14.40 7.38 8.71
CA VAL A 421 -14.17 8.05 10.02
C VAL A 421 -13.17 7.33 10.92
N GLN A 422 -12.61 6.21 10.46
CA GLN A 422 -11.69 5.35 11.20
C GLN A 422 -10.45 6.08 11.73
N ASN A 423 -9.97 7.13 11.05
CA ASN A 423 -8.81 7.90 11.48
C ASN A 423 -9.08 8.81 12.69
N PHE A 424 -10.35 9.10 13.01
CA PHE A 424 -10.74 9.87 14.18
C PHE A 424 -11.20 9.00 15.34
N VAL A 425 -12.01 7.98 15.04
CA VAL A 425 -12.68 7.17 16.08
C VAL A 425 -11.76 6.07 16.58
N LEU A 426 -11.07 5.39 15.66
CA LEU A 426 -10.30 4.16 15.94
C LEU A 426 -8.93 4.18 15.24
N PRO A 427 -8.08 5.20 15.48
CA PRO A 427 -6.80 5.32 14.79
C PRO A 427 -5.84 4.15 15.04
N ARG A 428 -6.02 3.40 16.12
CA ARG A 428 -5.18 2.26 16.50
C ARG A 428 -5.70 0.90 16.02
N SER A 429 -7.00 0.76 15.76
CA SER A 429 -7.64 -0.49 15.34
C SER A 429 -8.25 -0.41 13.94
N MET A 430 -7.70 0.44 13.06
CA MET A 430 -8.17 0.55 11.68
C MET A 430 -8.13 -0.81 10.96
N CYS A 431 -9.27 -1.25 10.44
CA CYS A 431 -9.40 -2.46 9.61
C CYS A 431 -8.37 -2.48 8.48
N VAL A 432 -8.42 -1.49 7.60
CA VAL A 432 -7.41 -1.27 6.55
C VAL A 432 -6.49 -0.17 7.04
N SER A 433 -5.32 -0.53 7.54
CA SER A 433 -4.41 0.39 8.25
C SER A 433 -4.02 1.63 7.46
N HIS A 434 -3.79 1.53 6.14
CA HIS A 434 -3.47 2.67 5.29
C HIS A 434 -4.71 3.48 4.84
N SER A 435 -5.93 3.03 5.13
CA SER A 435 -7.16 3.71 4.69
C SER A 435 -7.40 5.08 5.33
N TRP A 436 -6.61 5.48 6.34
CA TRP A 436 -6.62 6.84 6.90
C TRP A 436 -6.50 7.92 5.83
N TYR A 437 -5.72 7.67 4.76
CA TYR A 437 -5.58 8.62 3.64
C TYR A 437 -6.91 8.83 2.93
N VAL A 438 -7.62 7.73 2.66
CA VAL A 438 -8.93 7.74 1.97
C VAL A 438 -9.96 8.45 2.84
N ALA A 439 -9.91 8.23 4.15
CA ALA A 439 -10.77 8.93 5.11
C ALA A 439 -10.53 10.45 5.07
N ILE A 440 -9.27 10.89 5.19
CA ILE A 440 -8.92 12.31 5.12
C ILE A 440 -9.36 12.92 3.79
N ASP A 441 -9.08 12.25 2.66
CA ASP A 441 -9.44 12.72 1.33
C ASP A 441 -10.97 12.88 1.17
N PHE A 442 -11.76 11.92 1.68
CA PHE A 442 -13.21 12.03 1.70
C PHE A 442 -13.69 13.16 2.61
N GLN A 443 -13.11 13.32 3.80
CA GLN A 443 -13.47 14.38 4.75
C GLN A 443 -13.16 15.77 4.21
N LEU A 444 -11.99 15.97 3.59
CA LEU A 444 -11.64 17.22 2.92
C LEU A 444 -12.58 17.52 1.75
N TYR A 445 -13.00 16.49 1.01
CA TYR A 445 -14.01 16.63 -0.03
C TYR A 445 -15.38 17.03 0.54
N VAL A 446 -15.77 16.49 1.71
CA VAL A 446 -17.01 16.87 2.41
C VAL A 446 -16.98 18.33 2.89
N ILE A 447 -15.81 18.84 3.31
CA ILE A 447 -15.63 20.24 3.74
C ILE A 447 -15.52 21.20 2.55
N SER A 448 -15.05 20.73 1.39
CA SER A 448 -14.78 21.55 0.20
C SER A 448 -15.94 22.45 -0.29
N PRO A 449 -17.24 22.10 -0.14
CA PRO A 449 -18.35 22.96 -0.56
C PRO A 449 -18.38 24.33 0.12
N LEU A 450 -17.83 24.45 1.34
CA LEU A 450 -17.71 25.74 2.04
C LEU A 450 -16.86 26.74 1.25
N ILE A 451 -15.86 26.26 0.52
CA ILE A 451 -14.99 27.07 -0.33
C ILE A 451 -15.55 27.15 -1.76
N LEU A 452 -16.01 26.03 -2.30
CA LEU A 452 -16.56 25.97 -3.67
C LEU A 452 -17.77 26.86 -3.85
N PHE A 453 -18.58 27.08 -2.81
CA PHE A 453 -19.69 28.03 -2.83
C PHE A 453 -19.23 29.42 -3.28
N TRP A 454 -18.08 29.91 -2.80
CA TRP A 454 -17.52 31.20 -3.19
C TRP A 454 -16.90 31.17 -4.59
N VAL A 455 -16.27 30.06 -4.95
CA VAL A 455 -15.72 29.84 -6.31
C VAL A 455 -16.83 29.89 -7.38
N PHE A 456 -18.01 29.34 -7.08
CA PHE A 456 -19.16 29.33 -8.00
C PHE A 456 -19.96 30.63 -8.02
N SER A 457 -19.52 31.66 -7.31
CA SER A 457 -20.10 33.01 -7.38
C SER A 457 -19.93 33.67 -8.75
N GLY A 458 -18.98 33.20 -9.57
CA GLY A 458 -18.68 33.76 -10.90
C GLY A 458 -17.86 35.06 -10.87
N LYS A 459 -17.64 35.66 -9.70
CA LYS A 459 -16.81 36.85 -9.52
C LYS A 459 -15.40 36.45 -9.11
N ASN A 460 -14.39 36.86 -9.89
CA ASN A 460 -12.99 36.50 -9.62
C ASN A 460 -12.52 36.91 -8.22
N ARG A 461 -12.94 38.09 -7.72
CA ARG A 461 -12.56 38.57 -6.39
C ARG A 461 -13.10 37.69 -5.26
N THR A 462 -14.35 37.23 -5.35
CA THR A 462 -14.96 36.38 -4.31
C THR A 462 -14.37 34.97 -4.34
N ALA A 463 -14.08 34.45 -5.53
CA ALA A 463 -13.40 33.16 -5.68
C ALA A 463 -12.00 33.17 -5.06
N TRP A 464 -11.18 34.19 -5.37
CA TRP A 464 -9.85 34.37 -4.77
C TRP A 464 -9.92 34.55 -3.25
N ALA A 465 -10.86 35.37 -2.75
CA ALA A 465 -11.07 35.54 -1.32
C ALA A 465 -11.47 34.23 -0.63
N GLY A 466 -12.30 33.40 -1.28
CA GLY A 466 -12.70 32.09 -0.76
C GLY A 466 -11.52 31.10 -0.67
N VAL A 467 -10.75 30.91 -1.74
CA VAL A 467 -9.64 29.95 -1.74
C VAL A 467 -8.47 30.40 -0.84
N LEU A 468 -8.12 31.69 -0.84
CA LEU A 468 -7.06 32.22 0.03
C LEU A 468 -7.51 32.30 1.49
N GLY A 469 -8.76 32.69 1.74
CA GLY A 469 -9.35 32.69 3.07
C GLY A 469 -9.41 31.28 3.67
N GLY A 470 -9.79 30.28 2.87
CA GLY A 470 -9.76 28.87 3.28
C GLY A 470 -8.35 28.38 3.62
N LEU A 471 -7.35 28.69 2.78
CA LEU A 471 -5.96 28.34 3.05
C LEU A 471 -5.44 29.02 4.33
N LEU A 472 -5.72 30.32 4.51
CA LEU A 472 -5.32 31.06 5.70
C LEU A 472 -5.97 30.48 6.97
N ALA A 473 -7.28 30.19 6.93
CA ALA A 473 -7.98 29.59 8.06
C ALA A 473 -7.38 28.24 8.46
N VAL A 474 -7.12 27.35 7.50
CA VAL A 474 -6.51 26.05 7.77
C VAL A 474 -5.09 26.19 8.32
N LEU A 475 -4.28 27.12 7.80
CA LEU A 475 -2.93 27.36 8.32
C LEU A 475 -2.97 27.88 9.76
N ILE A 476 -3.87 28.82 10.09
CA ILE A 476 -4.01 29.34 11.46
C ILE A 476 -4.44 28.23 12.42
N ILE A 477 -5.50 27.48 12.06
CA ILE A 477 -6.03 26.42 12.92
C ILE A 477 -5.01 25.28 13.09
N SER A 478 -4.37 24.84 12.00
CA SER A 478 -3.34 23.79 12.05
C SER A 478 -2.10 24.23 12.84
N THR A 479 -1.66 25.49 12.70
CA THR A 479 -0.51 26.01 13.45
C THR A 479 -0.85 26.10 14.93
N GLY A 480 -2.01 26.68 15.28
CA GLY A 480 -2.47 26.73 16.67
C GLY A 480 -2.57 25.34 17.31
N TYR A 481 -3.06 24.36 16.56
CA TYR A 481 -3.12 22.97 17.00
C TYR A 481 -1.73 22.33 17.21
N CYS A 482 -0.79 22.55 16.28
CA CYS A 482 0.58 22.02 16.41
C CYS A 482 1.28 22.58 17.66
N PHE A 483 1.21 23.90 17.88
CA PHE A 483 1.78 24.54 19.06
C PHE A 483 1.08 24.15 20.36
N TYR A 484 -0.23 23.86 20.33
CA TYR A 484 -0.96 23.37 21.49
C TYR A 484 -0.57 21.93 21.86
N MET A 485 -0.39 21.06 20.86
CA MET A 485 -0.07 19.65 21.10
C MET A 485 1.41 19.39 21.37
N ASP A 486 2.30 20.24 20.88
CA ASP A 486 3.76 20.17 21.00
C ASP A 486 4.34 18.78 20.64
N LEU A 487 4.15 18.39 19.38
CA LEU A 487 4.49 17.06 18.87
C LEU A 487 5.87 17.04 18.18
N PRO A 488 6.56 15.87 18.14
CA PRO A 488 7.86 15.76 17.49
C PRO A 488 7.81 16.10 15.99
N GLY A 489 8.96 16.44 15.40
CA GLY A 489 9.10 16.85 14.00
C GLY A 489 8.84 15.79 12.91
N GLY A 490 8.52 14.56 13.30
CA GLY A 490 8.36 13.44 12.38
C GLY A 490 8.10 12.11 13.06
N ILE A 491 7.95 11.08 12.23
CA ILE A 491 7.78 9.67 12.64
C ILE A 491 9.03 9.14 13.34
N ILE A 492 10.22 9.49 12.84
CA ILE A 492 11.49 8.94 13.33
C ILE A 492 12.27 10.07 14.00
N VAL A 493 12.06 10.23 15.31
CA VAL A 493 12.76 11.22 16.16
C VAL A 493 13.27 10.50 17.41
N PRO A 494 14.55 10.09 17.45
CA PRO A 494 15.05 9.21 18.50
C PRO A 494 14.98 9.83 19.91
N SER A 495 15.20 11.14 20.01
CA SER A 495 15.16 11.88 21.28
C SER A 495 13.76 11.95 21.91
N ARG A 496 12.70 11.82 21.10
CA ARG A 496 11.28 11.93 21.53
C ARG A 496 10.47 10.68 21.20
N PHE A 497 11.10 9.51 21.22
CA PHE A 497 10.45 8.23 20.87
C PHE A 497 9.16 7.92 21.65
N PRO A 498 9.06 8.14 22.98
CA PRO A 498 7.83 7.82 23.72
C PRO A 498 6.57 8.52 23.17
N GLU A 499 6.76 9.63 22.45
CA GLU A 499 5.69 10.43 21.88
C GLU A 499 5.30 10.02 20.44
N PHE A 500 5.96 9.00 19.89
CA PHE A 500 5.72 8.47 18.55
C PHE A 500 4.22 8.16 18.30
N GLN A 501 3.59 7.44 19.22
CA GLN A 501 2.17 7.06 19.08
C GLN A 501 1.26 8.28 19.08
N ARG A 502 1.58 9.23 19.96
CA ARG A 502 0.86 10.51 20.05
C ARG A 502 0.99 11.30 18.75
N TYR A 503 2.16 11.31 18.12
CA TYR A 503 2.37 11.92 16.80
C TYR A 503 1.52 11.25 15.71
N TYR A 504 1.44 9.93 15.71
CA TYR A 504 0.63 9.19 14.75
C TYR A 504 -0.86 9.53 14.86
N ASP A 505 -1.41 9.38 16.06
CA ASP A 505 -2.83 9.56 16.35
C ASP A 505 -3.27 11.02 16.14
N HIS A 506 -2.47 11.98 16.63
CA HIS A 506 -2.89 13.38 16.69
C HIS A 506 -2.38 14.25 15.54
N TYR A 507 -1.35 13.85 14.80
CA TYR A 507 -0.83 14.66 13.69
C TYR A 507 -0.78 13.92 12.35
N TYR A 508 -0.27 12.69 12.32
CA TYR A 508 -0.05 11.99 11.06
C TYR A 508 -1.37 11.52 10.41
N PHE A 509 -2.27 10.90 11.18
CA PHE A 509 -3.60 10.42 10.76
C PHE A 509 -4.70 11.48 10.90
N HIS A 510 -4.40 12.59 11.57
CA HIS A 510 -5.38 13.63 11.84
C HIS A 510 -5.57 14.56 10.64
N THR A 511 -6.82 14.80 10.25
CA THR A 511 -7.21 15.57 9.05
C THR A 511 -6.68 16.99 9.07
N LEU A 512 -6.66 17.63 10.24
CA LEU A 512 -6.16 19.01 10.35
C LEU A 512 -4.67 19.13 9.99
N GLY A 513 -3.85 18.16 10.43
CA GLY A 513 -2.41 18.13 10.12
C GLY A 513 -2.10 17.85 8.65
N ARG A 514 -3.11 17.44 7.88
CA ARG A 514 -3.01 17.09 6.45
C ARG A 514 -3.87 17.95 5.53
N ALA A 515 -4.62 18.91 6.07
CA ALA A 515 -5.53 19.72 5.28
C ALA A 515 -4.80 20.71 4.37
N SER A 516 -3.69 21.30 4.82
CA SER A 516 -3.05 22.42 4.12
C SER A 516 -2.59 22.12 2.68
N PRO A 517 -2.02 20.95 2.32
CA PRO A 517 -1.72 20.61 0.93
C PRO A 517 -2.94 20.60 -0.01
N PHE A 518 -4.10 20.16 0.48
CA PHE A 518 -5.34 20.16 -0.30
C PHE A 518 -5.80 21.59 -0.61
N PHE A 519 -5.76 22.48 0.37
CA PHE A 519 -6.13 23.90 0.19
C PHE A 519 -5.14 24.65 -0.72
N VAL A 520 -3.84 24.37 -0.62
CA VAL A 520 -2.86 24.85 -1.62
C VAL A 520 -3.25 24.36 -3.02
N GLY A 521 -3.68 23.10 -3.14
CA GLY A 521 -4.23 22.56 -4.38
C GLY A 521 -5.45 23.33 -4.90
N LEU A 522 -6.40 23.72 -4.04
CA LEU A 522 -7.57 24.53 -4.44
C LEU A 522 -7.16 25.87 -5.05
N VAL A 523 -6.18 26.55 -4.45
CA VAL A 523 -5.65 27.85 -4.91
C VAL A 523 -5.05 27.72 -6.31
N PHE A 524 -4.14 26.77 -6.51
CA PHE A 524 -3.51 26.54 -7.81
C PHE A 524 -4.46 25.92 -8.84
N GLY A 525 -5.45 25.14 -8.41
CA GLY A 525 -6.53 24.66 -9.25
C GLY A 525 -7.36 25.81 -9.82
N TYR A 526 -7.65 26.83 -9.01
CA TYR A 526 -8.32 28.04 -9.49
C TYR A 526 -7.43 28.86 -10.42
N LEU A 527 -6.14 29.00 -10.13
CA LEU A 527 -5.17 29.64 -11.02
C LEU A 527 -5.16 28.99 -12.41
N LEU A 528 -5.05 27.66 -12.46
CA LEU A 528 -5.08 26.89 -13.72
C LEU A 528 -6.42 27.01 -14.43
N HIS A 529 -7.54 27.13 -13.70
CA HIS A 529 -8.85 27.38 -14.28
C HIS A 529 -8.92 28.75 -14.99
N VAL A 530 -8.46 29.81 -14.32
CA VAL A 530 -8.47 31.19 -14.87
C VAL A 530 -7.59 31.29 -16.13
N TYR A 531 -6.44 30.63 -16.12
CA TYR A 531 -5.50 30.62 -17.24
C TYR A 531 -5.68 29.44 -18.20
N ARG A 532 -6.81 28.71 -18.13
CA ARG A 532 -7.04 27.54 -18.99
C ARG A 532 -6.99 27.85 -20.49
N LYS A 533 -7.46 29.03 -20.88
CA LYS A 533 -7.49 29.49 -22.29
C LYS A 533 -6.41 30.54 -22.62
N LYS A 534 -5.57 30.91 -21.64
CA LYS A 534 -4.59 31.99 -21.77
C LYS A 534 -3.21 31.45 -21.43
N LYS A 535 -2.20 31.75 -22.26
CA LYS A 535 -0.81 31.49 -21.87
C LYS A 535 -0.39 32.48 -20.79
N LEU A 536 0.12 31.94 -19.69
CA LEU A 536 0.64 32.72 -18.58
C LEU A 536 2.08 33.11 -18.92
N ASN A 537 2.34 34.37 -19.28
CA ASN A 537 3.66 34.84 -19.69
C ASN A 537 4.48 35.30 -18.46
N ILE A 538 5.28 34.41 -17.90
CA ILE A 538 6.24 34.70 -16.83
C ILE A 538 7.61 35.00 -17.46
N PRO A 539 8.30 36.08 -17.05
CA PRO A 539 9.69 36.33 -17.47
C PRO A 539 10.63 35.24 -16.94
N VAL A 540 11.64 34.87 -17.74
CA VAL A 540 12.56 33.74 -17.46
C VAL A 540 13.21 33.85 -16.08
N PHE A 541 13.57 35.05 -15.63
CA PHE A 541 14.18 35.23 -14.31
C PHE A 541 13.25 34.79 -13.16
N LEU A 542 11.94 35.05 -13.26
CA LEU A 542 10.97 34.60 -12.26
C LEU A 542 10.75 33.09 -12.34
N VAL A 543 10.76 32.50 -13.54
CA VAL A 543 10.69 31.04 -13.71
C VAL A 543 11.86 30.36 -13.00
N MET A 544 13.09 30.86 -13.22
CA MET A 544 14.30 30.37 -12.55
C MET A 544 14.23 30.58 -11.04
N PHE A 545 13.72 31.73 -10.58
CA PHE A 545 13.51 32.00 -9.17
C PHE A 545 12.54 30.99 -8.53
N TYR A 546 11.39 30.69 -9.15
CA TYR A 546 10.44 29.72 -8.62
C TYR A 546 10.98 28.29 -8.61
N TRP A 547 11.80 27.90 -9.60
CA TRP A 547 12.53 26.64 -9.56
C TRP A 547 13.56 26.60 -8.43
N ALA A 548 14.33 27.67 -8.23
CA ALA A 548 15.27 27.78 -7.13
C ALA A 548 14.57 27.73 -5.76
N CYS A 549 13.43 28.40 -5.60
CA CYS A 549 12.60 28.32 -4.40
C CYS A 549 12.06 26.90 -4.17
N SER A 550 11.57 26.23 -5.22
CA SER A 550 11.06 24.86 -5.12
C SER A 550 12.16 23.88 -4.72
N ALA A 551 13.34 24.00 -5.32
CA ALA A 551 14.52 23.21 -4.97
C ALA A 551 14.99 23.51 -3.54
N GLY A 552 15.00 24.78 -3.12
CA GLY A 552 15.35 25.20 -1.77
C GLY A 552 14.39 24.70 -0.71
N VAL A 553 13.08 24.70 -0.99
CA VAL A 553 12.06 24.11 -0.12
C VAL A 553 12.31 22.61 0.04
N LEU A 554 12.49 21.87 -1.06
CA LEU A 554 12.78 20.44 -0.98
C LEU A 554 14.08 20.19 -0.21
N ALA A 555 15.18 20.88 -0.54
CA ALA A 555 16.45 20.73 0.18
C ALA A 555 16.31 21.02 1.68
N GLY A 556 15.57 22.07 2.05
CA GLY A 556 15.30 22.43 3.46
C GLY A 556 14.50 21.35 4.20
N ILE A 557 13.49 20.75 3.54
CA ILE A 557 12.73 19.64 4.12
C ILE A 557 13.61 18.41 4.32
N PHE A 558 14.43 18.05 3.33
CA PHE A 558 15.35 16.92 3.42
C PHE A 558 16.40 17.12 4.52
N TYR A 559 16.95 18.34 4.64
CA TYR A 559 17.88 18.70 5.71
C TYR A 559 17.21 18.64 7.09
N TYR A 560 15.99 19.16 7.22
CA TYR A 560 15.23 19.08 8.46
C TYR A 560 14.95 17.62 8.86
N LYS A 561 14.51 16.79 7.91
CA LYS A 561 14.31 15.34 8.13
C LYS A 561 15.60 14.61 8.51
N TYR A 562 16.76 15.06 8.04
CA TYR A 562 18.05 14.55 8.49
C TYR A 562 18.38 14.96 9.94
N ARG A 563 18.11 16.23 10.29
CA ARG A 563 18.42 16.76 11.63
C ARG A 563 17.57 16.17 12.73
N ILE A 564 16.26 16.02 12.54
CA ILE A 564 15.36 15.42 13.57
C ILE A 564 15.70 13.97 13.91
N LYS A 565 16.44 13.30 13.03
CA LYS A 565 16.88 11.92 13.23
C LYS A 565 18.14 11.81 14.09
N GLN A 566 18.88 12.90 14.27
CA GLN A 566 20.08 12.85 15.08
C GLN A 566 19.69 12.85 16.56
N PHE A 567 20.42 12.09 17.38
CA PHE A 567 20.12 11.94 18.81
C PHE A 567 20.26 13.25 19.61
N ASP A 568 21.00 14.23 19.08
CA ASP A 568 21.19 15.56 19.67
C ASP A 568 20.03 16.52 19.37
N TRP A 569 19.00 16.08 18.63
CA TRP A 569 17.88 16.92 18.27
C TRP A 569 16.96 17.20 19.46
N ASP A 570 16.95 18.44 19.91
CA ASP A 570 15.99 18.95 20.88
C ASP A 570 15.62 20.39 20.53
N ASN A 571 14.62 20.57 19.66
CA ASN A 571 14.14 21.89 19.26
C ASN A 571 12.64 21.89 18.98
N HIS A 572 11.87 22.07 20.05
CA HIS A 572 10.40 22.10 20.01
C HIS A 572 9.84 23.22 19.11
N LEU A 573 10.48 24.39 19.11
CA LEU A 573 10.04 25.51 18.26
C LEU A 573 10.13 25.14 16.78
N LEU A 574 11.26 24.57 16.37
CA LEU A 574 11.47 24.17 14.98
C LEU A 574 10.60 22.98 14.60
N ASP A 575 10.32 22.05 15.52
CA ASP A 575 9.37 20.95 15.32
C ASP A 575 7.96 21.45 15.04
N ASN A 576 7.44 22.36 15.87
CA ASN A 576 6.11 22.92 15.69
C ASN A 576 6.00 23.79 14.41
N LEU A 577 7.04 24.58 14.09
CA LEU A 577 7.09 25.34 12.84
C LEU A 577 7.10 24.43 11.61
N MET A 578 7.92 23.38 11.63
CA MET A 578 8.00 22.46 10.49
C MET A 578 6.74 21.61 10.36
N ASN A 579 6.16 21.13 11.46
CA ASN A 579 4.85 20.47 11.43
C ASN A 579 3.74 21.39 10.85
N SER A 580 3.85 22.70 11.02
CA SER A 580 2.87 23.66 10.47
C SER A 580 3.10 23.96 8.99
N PHE A 581 4.36 24.17 8.57
CA PHE A 581 4.68 24.76 7.26
C PHE A 581 5.37 23.83 6.25
N MET A 582 5.92 22.69 6.67
CA MET A 582 6.62 21.76 5.78
C MET A 582 5.72 21.24 4.65
N ARG A 583 4.53 20.73 5.02
CA ARG A 583 3.56 20.15 4.07
C ARG A 583 2.99 21.16 3.07
N PRO A 584 2.51 22.37 3.47
CA PRO A 584 2.04 23.34 2.50
C PRO A 584 3.17 23.89 1.63
N SER A 585 4.40 24.01 2.14
CA SER A 585 5.57 24.40 1.33
C SER A 585 5.89 23.36 0.27
N TYR A 586 5.88 22.06 0.64
CA TYR A 586 6.00 20.96 -0.30
C TYR A 586 4.89 20.99 -1.37
N ALA A 587 3.64 21.20 -0.96
CA ALA A 587 2.51 21.33 -1.86
C ALA A 587 2.68 22.49 -2.86
N CYS A 588 3.22 23.64 -2.42
CA CYS A 588 3.54 24.76 -3.30
C CYS A 588 4.60 24.39 -4.35
N ALA A 589 5.63 23.63 -3.98
CA ALA A 589 6.64 23.15 -4.93
C ALA A 589 6.04 22.19 -5.98
N ILE A 590 5.15 21.28 -5.55
CA ILE A 590 4.42 20.38 -6.47
C ILE A 590 3.45 21.17 -7.37
N CYS A 591 2.74 22.16 -6.82
CA CYS A 591 1.87 23.03 -7.60
C CYS A 591 2.64 23.85 -8.63
N TRP A 592 3.82 24.36 -8.29
CA TRP A 592 4.70 25.03 -9.25
C TRP A 592 5.14 24.08 -10.37
N LEU A 593 5.53 22.84 -10.04
CA LEU A 593 5.83 21.80 -11.03
C LEU A 593 4.64 21.60 -12.01
N ILE A 594 3.41 21.51 -11.49
CA ILE A 594 2.20 21.35 -12.33
C ILE A 594 2.01 22.57 -13.24
N VAL A 595 2.07 23.80 -12.70
CA VAL A 595 1.93 25.05 -13.47
C VAL A 595 2.99 25.16 -14.55
N ALA A 596 4.25 24.84 -14.21
CA ALA A 596 5.37 24.87 -15.14
C ALA A 596 5.20 23.84 -16.27
N CYS A 597 4.68 22.65 -15.98
CA CYS A 597 4.36 21.65 -17.00
C CYS A 597 3.26 22.13 -17.95
N VAL A 598 2.15 22.65 -17.42
CA VAL A 598 0.97 23.06 -18.19
C VAL A 598 1.26 24.24 -19.11
N HIS A 599 2.06 25.21 -18.65
CA HIS A 599 2.38 26.43 -19.42
C HIS A 599 3.70 26.36 -20.19
N GLY A 600 4.41 25.22 -20.16
CA GLY A 600 5.60 24.98 -20.99
C GLY A 600 6.93 25.47 -20.41
N TYR A 601 6.99 25.76 -19.10
CA TYR A 601 8.20 26.19 -18.39
C TYR A 601 9.05 25.05 -17.80
N ALA A 602 8.62 23.79 -17.97
CA ALA A 602 9.30 22.63 -17.40
C ALA A 602 10.11 21.79 -18.41
N GLY A 603 10.09 22.14 -19.70
CA GLY A 603 10.96 21.53 -20.74
C GLY A 603 11.05 19.99 -20.66
N PRO A 604 12.24 19.41 -20.36
CA PRO A 604 12.44 17.96 -20.23
C PRO A 604 11.56 17.29 -19.16
N ILE A 605 11.28 17.97 -18.05
CA ILE A 605 10.46 17.44 -16.97
C ILE A 605 9.02 17.23 -17.47
N ASN A 606 8.47 18.19 -18.23
CA ASN A 606 7.15 18.03 -18.81
C ASN A 606 7.10 16.90 -19.85
N TRP A 607 8.15 16.77 -20.67
CA TRP A 607 8.28 15.67 -21.62
C TRP A 607 8.21 14.32 -20.90
N PHE A 608 9.02 14.13 -19.86
CA PHE A 608 9.07 12.90 -19.08
C PHE A 608 7.74 12.60 -18.37
N LEU A 609 7.15 13.59 -17.69
CA LEU A 609 5.91 13.40 -16.93
C LEU A 609 4.67 13.22 -17.81
N SER A 610 4.73 13.63 -19.08
CA SER A 610 3.61 13.51 -20.02
C SER A 610 3.73 12.30 -20.95
N LEU A 611 4.71 11.40 -20.73
CA LEU A 611 4.84 10.15 -21.49
C LEU A 611 3.59 9.28 -21.38
N GLU A 612 3.21 8.66 -22.50
CA GLU A 612 1.99 7.84 -22.56
C GLU A 612 2.08 6.57 -21.69
N TYR A 613 3.29 6.09 -21.41
CA TYR A 613 3.55 4.96 -20.52
C TYR A 613 2.99 5.17 -19.11
N TRP A 614 2.85 6.42 -18.65
CA TRP A 614 2.28 6.73 -17.33
C TRP A 614 0.77 6.57 -17.27
N ARG A 615 0.06 6.57 -18.40
CA ARG A 615 -1.42 6.64 -18.42
C ARG A 615 -2.09 5.41 -17.80
N LEU A 616 -1.59 4.21 -18.09
CA LEU A 616 -2.17 2.98 -17.54
C LEU A 616 -1.94 2.88 -16.03
N PRO A 617 -0.70 2.97 -15.51
CA PRO A 617 -0.45 3.03 -14.07
C PRO A 617 -1.23 4.15 -13.39
N ALA A 618 -1.30 5.35 -13.98
CA ALA A 618 -2.03 6.48 -13.41
C ALA A 618 -3.51 6.19 -13.15
N ARG A 619 -4.18 5.47 -14.06
CA ARG A 619 -5.58 5.01 -13.89
C ARG A 619 -5.71 3.94 -12.81
N LEU A 620 -4.68 3.11 -12.63
CA LEU A 620 -4.64 2.03 -11.63
C LEU A 620 -4.14 2.47 -10.25
N THR A 621 -3.56 3.67 -10.12
CA THR A 621 -2.97 4.16 -8.86
C THR A 621 -3.85 3.99 -7.62
N PHE A 622 -5.16 4.19 -7.74
CA PHE A 622 -6.07 4.01 -6.60
C PHE A 622 -6.21 2.54 -6.20
N GLY A 623 -6.32 1.61 -7.15
CA GLY A 623 -6.33 0.18 -6.83
C GLY A 623 -4.96 -0.28 -6.31
N MET A 624 -3.85 0.16 -6.92
CA MET A 624 -2.50 -0.12 -6.41
C MET A 624 -2.37 0.35 -4.95
N TYR A 625 -2.86 1.55 -4.65
CA TYR A 625 -2.89 2.09 -3.29
C TYR A 625 -3.69 1.22 -2.32
N LEU A 626 -4.85 0.68 -2.70
CA LEU A 626 -5.64 -0.16 -1.79
C LEU A 626 -5.03 -1.56 -1.58
N PHE A 627 -4.45 -2.15 -2.64
CA PHE A 627 -3.98 -3.53 -2.59
C PHE A 627 -2.53 -3.69 -2.12
N HIS A 628 -1.64 -2.69 -2.28
CA HIS A 628 -0.21 -2.89 -1.99
C HIS A 628 0.05 -3.29 -0.53
N TYR A 629 -0.57 -2.61 0.44
CA TYR A 629 -0.25 -2.80 1.85
C TYR A 629 -0.71 -4.17 2.40
N PRO A 630 -1.95 -4.63 2.15
CA PRO A 630 -2.37 -5.97 2.53
C PRO A 630 -1.56 -7.08 1.85
N LEU A 631 -1.19 -6.89 0.58
CA LEU A 631 -0.34 -7.84 -0.15
C LEU A 631 1.06 -7.94 0.47
N MET A 632 1.66 -6.80 0.85
CA MET A 632 2.97 -6.77 1.51
C MET A 632 2.95 -7.54 2.84
N TYR A 633 1.98 -7.29 3.72
CA TYR A 633 1.88 -8.04 4.98
C TYR A 633 1.60 -9.53 4.74
N SER A 634 0.73 -9.86 3.81
CA SER A 634 0.40 -11.24 3.47
C SER A 634 1.65 -12.00 2.99
N LEU A 635 2.42 -11.40 2.09
CA LEU A 635 3.67 -12.00 1.59
C LEU A 635 4.75 -12.06 2.68
N ASN A 636 4.92 -11.00 3.47
CA ASN A 636 5.89 -10.98 4.56
C ASN A 636 5.57 -11.98 5.67
N ALA A 637 4.29 -12.25 5.94
CA ALA A 637 3.85 -13.22 6.93
C ALA A 637 4.23 -14.67 6.60
N THR A 638 4.41 -14.98 5.30
CA THR A 638 4.85 -16.31 4.83
C THR A 638 6.35 -16.56 4.98
N MET A 639 7.14 -15.54 5.34
CA MET A 639 8.59 -15.69 5.41
C MET A 639 9.01 -16.62 6.53
N VAL A 640 9.73 -17.68 6.17
CA VAL A 640 10.25 -18.69 7.11
C VAL A 640 11.61 -18.31 7.73
N VAL A 641 12.33 -17.36 7.14
CA VAL A 641 13.65 -16.92 7.63
C VAL A 641 13.81 -15.40 7.49
N PRO A 642 14.52 -14.74 8.42
CA PRO A 642 14.88 -13.33 8.28
C PRO A 642 15.74 -13.06 7.04
N ILE A 643 15.46 -11.97 6.35
CA ILE A 643 16.21 -11.57 5.15
C ILE A 643 17.41 -10.70 5.55
N TYR A 644 18.59 -10.95 4.97
CA TYR A 644 19.73 -10.07 5.16
C TYR A 644 19.49 -8.71 4.46
N PHE A 645 19.56 -7.64 5.22
CA PHE A 645 19.35 -6.27 4.77
C PHE A 645 20.49 -5.80 3.89
N THR A 646 20.11 -5.42 2.67
CA THR A 646 20.87 -4.60 1.73
C THR A 646 19.84 -3.77 0.96
N VAL A 647 20.22 -2.55 0.55
CA VAL A 647 19.30 -1.64 -0.14
C VAL A 647 18.83 -2.28 -1.46
N GLU A 648 19.75 -2.98 -2.14
CA GLU A 648 19.52 -3.67 -3.40
C GLU A 648 18.50 -4.79 -3.25
N ARG A 649 18.62 -5.64 -2.23
CA ARG A 649 17.68 -6.76 -2.01
C ARG A 649 16.28 -6.28 -1.68
N TYR A 650 16.16 -5.21 -0.90
CA TYR A 650 14.87 -4.60 -0.61
C TYR A 650 14.29 -3.90 -1.85
N PHE A 651 15.14 -3.33 -2.70
CA PHE A 651 14.72 -2.79 -3.99
C PHE A 651 14.17 -3.89 -4.93
N PHE A 652 14.80 -5.06 -5.01
CA PHE A 652 14.26 -6.21 -5.74
C PHE A 652 12.87 -6.64 -5.23
N LYS A 653 12.69 -6.63 -3.90
CA LYS A 653 11.40 -6.92 -3.26
C LYS A 653 10.34 -5.86 -3.61
N PHE A 654 10.72 -4.58 -3.60
CA PHE A 654 9.88 -3.47 -4.07
C PHE A 654 9.37 -3.70 -5.51
N LEU A 655 10.23 -4.09 -6.45
CA LEU A 655 9.81 -4.36 -7.83
C LEU A 655 8.74 -5.46 -7.89
N SER A 656 8.89 -6.50 -7.07
CA SER A 656 7.91 -7.58 -6.96
C SER A 656 6.56 -7.06 -6.44
N TYR A 657 6.57 -6.18 -5.44
CA TYR A 657 5.35 -5.54 -4.92
C TYR A 657 4.67 -4.61 -5.93
N VAL A 658 5.44 -3.89 -6.75
CA VAL A 658 4.87 -3.09 -7.84
C VAL A 658 4.14 -3.97 -8.85
N VAL A 659 4.73 -5.09 -9.25
CA VAL A 659 4.11 -6.03 -10.19
C VAL A 659 2.81 -6.61 -9.62
N TRP A 660 2.84 -7.10 -8.37
CA TRP A 660 1.64 -7.67 -7.73
C TRP A 660 0.54 -6.63 -7.50
N SER A 661 0.88 -5.43 -7.03
CA SER A 661 -0.10 -4.36 -6.84
C SER A 661 -0.71 -3.88 -8.16
N LEU A 662 0.05 -3.82 -9.25
CA LEU A 662 -0.46 -3.56 -10.59
C LEU A 662 -1.41 -4.66 -11.07
N ALA A 663 -1.03 -5.93 -10.90
CA ALA A 663 -1.85 -7.07 -11.32
C ALA A 663 -3.20 -7.11 -10.58
N TYR A 664 -3.19 -6.99 -9.25
CA TYR A 664 -4.42 -6.94 -8.45
C TYR A 664 -5.27 -5.73 -8.80
N SER A 665 -4.65 -4.55 -8.90
CA SER A 665 -5.37 -3.35 -9.31
C SER A 665 -6.02 -3.51 -10.68
N PHE A 666 -5.33 -4.10 -11.64
CA PHE A 666 -5.87 -4.31 -12.99
C PHE A 666 -7.11 -5.22 -12.95
N VAL A 667 -7.02 -6.37 -12.27
CA VAL A 667 -8.14 -7.32 -12.15
C VAL A 667 -9.36 -6.64 -11.51
N PHE A 668 -9.19 -6.04 -10.33
CA PHE A 668 -10.32 -5.45 -9.60
C PHE A 668 -10.84 -4.16 -10.23
N THR A 669 -10.03 -3.41 -10.97
CA THR A 669 -10.55 -2.27 -11.76
C THR A 669 -11.48 -2.74 -12.88
N LEU A 670 -11.20 -3.88 -13.51
CA LEU A 670 -12.03 -4.43 -14.60
C LEU A 670 -13.30 -5.10 -14.10
N THR A 671 -13.25 -5.78 -12.95
CA THR A 671 -14.36 -6.57 -12.43
C THR A 671 -15.24 -5.80 -11.44
N VAL A 672 -14.71 -4.77 -10.77
CA VAL A 672 -15.43 -4.03 -9.71
C VAL A 672 -15.56 -2.54 -10.04
N ASP A 673 -14.44 -1.82 -10.15
CA ASP A 673 -14.46 -0.34 -10.26
C ASP A 673 -15.20 0.14 -11.52
N THR A 674 -14.83 -0.39 -12.69
CA THR A 674 -15.42 0.02 -13.97
C THR A 674 -16.91 -0.36 -14.06
N PRO A 675 -17.32 -1.61 -13.76
CA PRO A 675 -18.74 -1.97 -13.76
C PRO A 675 -19.59 -1.10 -12.83
N ILE A 676 -19.12 -0.85 -11.60
CA ILE A 676 -19.87 -0.04 -10.63
C ILE A 676 -19.99 1.41 -11.13
N ALA A 677 -18.93 1.98 -11.69
CA ALA A 677 -18.99 3.31 -12.28
C ALA A 677 -20.00 3.40 -13.44
N VAL A 678 -20.07 2.36 -14.30
CA VAL A 678 -21.05 2.28 -15.41
C VAL A 678 -22.47 2.14 -14.88
N LEU A 679 -22.71 1.23 -13.92
CA LEU A 679 -24.02 1.01 -13.32
C LEU A 679 -24.54 2.26 -12.61
N PHE A 680 -23.67 2.91 -11.84
CA PHE A 680 -24.02 4.14 -11.14
C PHE A 680 -24.36 5.27 -12.12
N LYS A 681 -23.63 5.39 -13.23
CA LYS A 681 -23.96 6.35 -14.29
C LYS A 681 -25.33 6.08 -14.90
N LEU A 682 -25.65 4.80 -15.19
CA LEU A 682 -26.97 4.42 -15.70
C LEU A 682 -28.09 4.80 -14.72
N LEU A 683 -27.90 4.52 -13.43
CA LEU A 683 -28.86 4.86 -12.39
C LEU A 683 -29.09 6.38 -12.29
N MET A 684 -28.02 7.18 -12.37
CA MET A 684 -28.14 8.64 -12.40
C MET A 684 -28.86 9.16 -13.64
N ASP A 685 -28.62 8.57 -14.81
CA ASP A 685 -29.27 9.00 -16.05
C ASP A 685 -30.77 8.64 -16.05
N THR A 686 -31.17 7.56 -15.37
CA THR A 686 -32.59 7.24 -15.11
C THR A 686 -33.24 8.18 -14.09
N ALA A 687 -32.49 8.62 -13.07
CA ALA A 687 -32.99 9.51 -12.02
C ALA A 687 -33.19 10.97 -12.50
N LYS A 688 -32.55 11.39 -13.59
CA LYS A 688 -32.80 12.70 -14.19
C LYS A 688 -34.20 12.73 -14.82
N PRO A 689 -35.02 13.77 -14.55
CA PRO A 689 -36.28 13.94 -15.25
C PRO A 689 -36.03 13.96 -16.75
N LYS A 690 -36.68 13.07 -17.52
CA LYS A 690 -36.66 13.18 -18.98
C LYS A 690 -37.18 14.58 -19.34
N PRO A 691 -36.47 15.39 -20.15
CA PRO A 691 -37.05 16.62 -20.66
C PRO A 691 -38.36 16.25 -21.37
N ALA A 692 -39.43 16.96 -21.02
CA ALA A 692 -40.74 16.73 -21.63
C ALA A 692 -40.58 16.78 -23.15
N ALA A 693 -41.06 15.75 -23.84
CA ALA A 693 -41.01 15.69 -25.29
C ALA A 693 -41.75 16.92 -25.83
N VAL A 694 -41.02 17.86 -26.41
CA VAL A 694 -41.61 18.96 -27.18
C VAL A 694 -42.34 18.30 -28.34
N LYS A 695 -43.67 18.37 -28.34
CA LYS A 695 -44.49 17.98 -29.49
C LYS A 695 -44.04 18.85 -30.66
N ALA A 696 -43.61 18.22 -31.74
CA ALA A 696 -43.30 18.92 -32.97
C ALA A 696 -44.60 19.50 -33.54
N ASP A 697 -44.78 20.82 -33.45
CA ASP A 697 -45.81 21.50 -34.20
C ASP A 697 -45.43 21.53 -35.69
N LYS A 698 -46.44 21.27 -36.52
CA LYS A 698 -46.34 21.20 -37.97
C LYS A 698 -46.04 22.58 -38.57
N LYS A 699 -45.16 22.56 -39.57
CA LYS A 699 -44.74 23.67 -40.45
C LYS A 699 -45.90 24.55 -40.96
N VAL A 700 -45.61 25.85 -41.08
CA VAL A 700 -46.05 26.71 -42.19
C VAL A 700 -44.86 27.56 -42.62
N ASP A 701 -44.60 27.59 -43.94
CA ASP A 701 -43.52 28.29 -44.63
C ASP A 701 -43.81 29.79 -44.80
N GLU A 702 -42.80 30.67 -44.66
CA GLU A 702 -42.69 31.95 -45.38
C GLU A 702 -41.28 32.58 -45.26
N GLU A 703 -40.94 33.44 -46.23
CA GLU A 703 -39.61 33.84 -46.71
C GLU A 703 -38.76 34.84 -45.85
N VAL A 704 -37.47 34.89 -46.21
CA VAL A 704 -36.21 35.55 -45.70
C VAL A 704 -36.30 37.11 -45.68
N PRO A 705 -35.64 37.93 -44.77
CA PRO A 705 -34.15 38.07 -44.70
C PRO A 705 -33.42 38.54 -43.39
N GLU A 706 -32.15 38.12 -43.33
CA GLU A 706 -30.90 38.80 -42.86
C GLU A 706 -30.85 39.54 -41.49
N LYS A 707 -30.16 38.95 -40.49
CA LYS A 707 -28.97 39.49 -39.75
C LYS A 707 -28.80 38.90 -38.33
N LEU A 708 -27.53 38.60 -38.04
CA LEU A 708 -26.82 38.60 -36.74
C LEU A 708 -27.10 37.49 -35.69
N SER A 709 -25.97 36.87 -35.31
CA SER A 709 -25.58 36.45 -33.96
C SER A 709 -25.80 34.98 -33.51
N GLU A 710 -24.73 34.49 -32.88
CA GLU A 710 -24.65 33.45 -31.85
C GLU A 710 -24.59 31.96 -32.24
N VAL A 711 -23.33 31.51 -32.35
CA VAL A 711 -22.75 30.31 -31.74
C VAL A 711 -23.73 29.46 -30.92
N LYS A 712 -24.21 28.36 -31.52
CA LYS A 712 -24.70 27.19 -30.77
C LYS A 712 -23.68 26.07 -30.87
N ALA A 713 -23.22 25.63 -29.70
CA ALA A 713 -22.42 24.44 -29.53
C ALA A 713 -23.28 23.20 -29.83
N GLU A 714 -22.95 22.49 -30.91
CA GLU A 714 -23.45 21.15 -31.16
C GLU A 714 -22.81 20.17 -30.18
N VAL A 715 -23.66 19.50 -29.42
CA VAL A 715 -23.38 18.20 -28.80
C VAL A 715 -23.55 17.17 -29.91
N ALA A 716 -22.48 16.94 -30.67
CA ALA A 716 -22.39 15.82 -31.61
C ALA A 716 -21.62 14.66 -30.96
N VAL A 717 -22.29 13.52 -30.90
CA VAL A 717 -21.68 12.20 -30.67
C VAL A 717 -20.62 11.97 -31.75
N PRO A 718 -19.35 11.68 -31.43
CA PRO A 718 -18.37 11.40 -32.48
C PRO A 718 -18.64 10.02 -33.08
N GLU A 719 -18.99 10.05 -34.35
CA GLU A 719 -18.97 8.96 -35.31
C GLU A 719 -17.61 8.27 -35.32
N VAL A 720 -17.61 6.94 -35.24
CA VAL A 720 -16.44 6.13 -35.57
C VAL A 720 -16.46 5.99 -37.09
N MET A 721 -15.60 6.73 -37.78
CA MET A 721 -15.25 6.42 -39.17
C MET A 721 -14.41 5.13 -39.16
N VAL A 722 -15.02 4.04 -39.61
CA VAL A 722 -14.32 2.83 -40.04
C VAL A 722 -13.87 3.10 -41.46
N VAL A 723 -12.55 3.18 -41.68
CA VAL A 723 -11.98 3.16 -43.03
C VAL A 723 -12.09 1.72 -43.52
N ASP A 724 -12.85 1.55 -44.59
CA ASP A 724 -13.00 0.32 -45.35
C ASP A 724 -11.67 -0.02 -46.02
N THR A 725 -11.18 -1.25 -45.83
CA THR A 725 -9.93 -1.74 -46.42
C THR A 725 -10.18 -3.01 -47.20
N THR A 726 -10.88 -2.89 -48.33
CA THR A 726 -10.75 -3.80 -49.46
C THR A 726 -11.19 -3.09 -50.72
N ASP A 727 -10.23 -2.65 -51.55
CA ASP A 727 -10.19 -2.90 -52.99
C ASP A 727 -9.15 -1.98 -53.65
N VAL A 728 -8.12 -2.60 -54.23
CA VAL A 728 -7.48 -2.31 -55.54
C VAL A 728 -6.17 -3.11 -55.60
N LYS A 729 -6.16 -4.13 -56.46
CA LYS A 729 -4.98 -4.87 -56.93
C LYS A 729 -4.31 -4.08 -58.09
N PRO A 730 -3.07 -4.44 -58.50
CA PRO A 730 -1.99 -3.53 -58.85
C PRO A 730 -2.05 -3.04 -60.30
N SER A 731 -1.33 -1.94 -60.57
CA SER A 731 -0.84 -1.65 -61.93
C SER A 731 0.67 -1.40 -61.89
N ILE A 732 1.38 -2.20 -62.68
CA ILE A 732 2.79 -2.10 -63.03
C ILE A 732 2.85 -1.23 -64.29
N SER A 733 3.75 -0.24 -64.31
CA SER A 733 4.36 0.29 -65.55
C SER A 733 5.65 1.05 -65.22
N ASP A 734 6.76 0.30 -65.25
CA ASP A 734 8.00 0.55 -66.01
C ASP A 734 8.63 1.96 -66.18
N ILE A 735 9.89 2.01 -65.69
CA ILE A 735 11.15 2.41 -66.37
C ILE A 735 11.52 3.90 -66.54
N HIS A 736 12.58 4.31 -65.82
CA HIS A 736 13.81 5.02 -66.25
C HIS A 736 14.74 5.12 -65.01
N VAL A 737 15.79 4.31 -64.78
CA VAL A 737 17.15 4.24 -65.38
C VAL A 737 17.90 5.58 -65.43
N ASP A 738 18.83 5.79 -64.48
CA ASP A 738 20.28 6.04 -64.74
C ASP A 738 21.06 6.17 -63.40
N THR A 739 21.92 5.19 -63.09
CA THR A 739 23.41 5.22 -63.09
C THR A 739 24.10 6.05 -61.98
N ASN A 740 24.74 5.39 -61.01
CA ASN A 740 26.21 5.30 -60.88
C ASN A 740 26.68 4.87 -59.46
N GLU A 741 27.68 3.98 -59.49
CA GLU A 741 28.62 3.47 -58.48
C GLU A 741 29.08 4.42 -57.33
N PRO A 742 29.61 3.89 -56.21
CA PRO A 742 31.08 3.76 -56.13
C PRO A 742 31.66 2.52 -55.40
N GLN A 743 32.90 2.27 -55.84
CA GLN A 743 33.99 1.41 -55.38
C GLN A 743 34.56 1.71 -53.97
N SER A 744 35.00 0.64 -53.29
CA SER A 744 36.33 0.39 -52.67
C SER A 744 37.04 1.41 -51.75
N SER A 745 37.14 1.00 -50.47
CA SER A 745 38.32 0.80 -49.59
C SER A 745 39.28 1.91 -49.15
N LYS A 746 39.72 1.73 -47.89
CA LYS A 746 40.91 2.24 -47.14
C LYS A 746 40.68 3.52 -46.35
N ASP A 747 41.26 3.73 -45.17
CA ASP A 747 42.00 2.95 -44.17
C ASP A 747 42.02 3.89 -42.94
N LEU A 748 41.85 3.42 -41.70
CA LEU A 748 42.56 3.99 -40.55
C LEU A 748 42.43 3.12 -39.29
N GLU A 749 43.57 2.56 -38.91
CA GLU A 749 43.90 1.80 -37.71
C GLU A 749 43.60 2.57 -36.42
N ILE A 750 43.34 1.84 -35.33
CA ILE A 750 44.02 2.01 -34.03
C ILE A 750 43.94 0.69 -33.26
N ALA A 751 45.05 0.41 -32.59
CA ALA A 751 45.51 -0.88 -32.13
C ALA A 751 44.81 -1.45 -30.87
N SER A 752 44.95 -2.77 -30.80
CA SER A 752 44.69 -3.70 -29.69
C SER A 752 45.48 -3.36 -28.42
N GLU A 753 44.81 -3.39 -27.28
CA GLU A 753 45.45 -3.64 -25.99
C GLU A 753 44.63 -4.62 -25.14
N LYS A 754 45.37 -5.60 -24.62
CA LYS A 754 45.05 -6.85 -23.90
C LYS A 754 43.93 -6.80 -22.85
N ASP A 755 43.07 -7.82 -22.91
CA ASP A 755 42.28 -8.36 -21.78
C ASP A 755 43.17 -8.84 -20.62
N PRO A 756 42.64 -8.76 -19.39
CA PRO A 756 42.83 -9.86 -18.45
C PRO A 756 41.53 -10.35 -17.78
N ASP A 757 41.42 -11.68 -17.75
CA ASP A 757 40.88 -12.55 -16.71
C ASP A 757 39.40 -12.46 -16.31
N ILE A 758 38.57 -13.10 -17.14
CA ILE A 758 37.28 -13.70 -16.70
C ILE A 758 37.58 -15.06 -16.05
N ILE A 759 37.50 -15.12 -14.72
CA ILE A 759 37.55 -16.38 -13.96
C ILE A 759 36.16 -17.01 -13.94
N ARG A 760 36.00 -18.15 -14.62
CA ARG A 760 34.88 -19.09 -14.41
C ARG A 760 35.24 -20.04 -13.27
N ILE A 761 34.33 -20.18 -12.31
CA ILE A 761 34.43 -21.11 -11.18
C ILE A 761 33.61 -22.35 -11.55
N ASP A 762 34.24 -23.52 -11.61
CA ASP A 762 33.58 -24.82 -11.72
C ASP A 762 33.47 -25.52 -10.34
N ASP A 763 32.42 -26.32 -10.19
CA ASP A 763 31.83 -26.90 -8.97
C ASP A 763 32.65 -27.95 -8.18
N ALA A 764 33.99 -27.87 -8.17
CA ALA A 764 34.80 -28.75 -7.33
C ALA A 764 35.97 -27.99 -6.69
N GLY A 765 35.70 -27.33 -5.56
CA GLY A 765 36.63 -26.49 -4.84
C GLY A 765 37.84 -27.23 -4.24
N VAL A 766 38.94 -27.33 -5.00
CA VAL A 766 40.27 -27.68 -4.47
C VAL A 766 41.37 -26.85 -5.15
N ARG A 767 42.01 -25.95 -4.40
CA ARG A 767 43.24 -25.22 -4.81
C ARG A 767 44.45 -26.16 -4.75
N ARG A 768 45.18 -26.34 -5.85
CA ARG A 768 46.59 -26.79 -5.83
C ARG A 768 47.51 -25.64 -6.23
N LEU A 769 48.39 -25.26 -5.31
CA LEU A 769 49.55 -24.40 -5.56
C LEU A 769 50.65 -25.24 -6.22
N SER A 770 51.31 -24.70 -7.27
CA SER A 770 52.60 -25.19 -7.75
C SER A 770 53.34 -24.15 -8.60
N LYS A 771 54.43 -23.64 -8.00
CA LYS A 771 55.73 -23.25 -8.59
C LYS A 771 55.77 -22.14 -9.65
N ASN A 772 56.24 -20.97 -9.25
CA ASN A 772 57.68 -20.61 -9.29
C ASN A 772 58.00 -19.63 -8.17
#